data_AF-A0A2D6ILH5-F1
#
_entry.id   AF-A0A2D6ILH5-F1
#
_cell.length_a   1.000
_cell.length_b   1.000
_cell.length_c   1.000
_cell.angle_alpha   90.00
_cell.angle_beta   90.00
_cell.angle_gamma   90.00
#
_symmetry.space_group_name_H-M   'P 1'
#
loop_
_entity.id
_entity.type
_entity.pdbx_description
1 polymer ?
#
loop_
_entity_poly.entity_id
_entity_poly.type
_entity_poly.pdbx_seq_one_letter_code
_entity_poly.pdbx_strand_id
1 'polypeptide(L)'
;MSKVVKKAATIGLALSTALWLSGAAAVIPGASAQTTVADLQAQIAQLLAQITALQAQLANVSGGSTGGVSVSCSFTRSLTTGVSGSDVKCLQQYLNAAGYPVAATGVGSPGNETEYFGSLSRSATAKWQAANNVSPAVGYFGPISRAKYDTLAAVVVTPPSGGVTPGETPTPPPAGVVIPSEGIEITLASDNPGAQALPKGASGVVFVKVNVAGTGDLDSLVFKRAGIGATGDFASGGVYLFDGDTRLTSGRTINSTTHEVQFLNLGITLDNSVKTLTLVADVAGAATSGNRNLFELVSSTGDPEPTGTPSGNEMEIAGQRVGGLDPTSGAGPANPRIGQKEALLQEVILTASSTEDVELLKIALVETGTIQNDHLTNFILKVNDATIATADAIGAKDLVTFVLDEPYLVEKGQQRTLKIYGDIGGKARSSDTIILRMDTATDISAIGKLYGYPVLSTILAVDTDSEVDTLTISGGQVTITFNGPIAGDIPLRAQDVTIFDFTLATQNNIEIKNLRFYATTTNYTANEGYPDYKVWDVEQNAVITSAQDIAATSTAITFTDTIEMSAGESRRYKVTVDVDADNDTGDSIITSLLAFQSGDIKNLDNNTNVALADIVPNSAVNGNTHTTEVPTLTLQLAGSPSSQTYVRGTTKVPFVGFSFRATGADVKLTSVKVSSTATTGTLTQNEIQNIGLYDGETRVSDEKSLATDSSVTFNNLSLTIKDGETKTLTVKGNISSNATNNDVYVVSILGANSTYITATDPDGNSATIAGTAANTGNTVAVTAVTVGNVNVASDETSSDAGIIIAGAESVIGKFRFTATNEEITINRMNIFVNSSTDTTPSSSPITNNSVDEIPTIKLYDGSTQIGHASGYPVVNSGASSGVAFVDSLNWTIPKDGNKTLTVKGVANTIAAGADSGASVYSHILAQGFEAQGATAKDTTIDGASSQERLLYKTKPTITVSTVPGAKLGSGEVKVLRFKIAADSAENIYWKKISLKVSMTGATMSAVTAGPSTTGNIKITPIGESALNIVSAYSSIGTASSVQVAVKGGQTGYVSAILNAGRKITAGTSEEYDLAVNFVNLSGTVGASYGTFQLHLQETDNVVSSGWLGVETAAGGTLMVTADSEPSFIWSDNSATTHTDVSLDWNSGRYVKTLPSNQTTVSN
;
A
#
# COMPACT_ATOMS: atom_id res chain seq x y z
N MET A 1 -30.59 -22.60 -30.61
CA MET A 1 -30.27 -23.80 -31.41
C MET A 1 -29.50 -24.77 -30.51
N SER A 2 -30.20 -25.78 -29.99
CA SER A 2 -29.95 -27.23 -30.17
C SER A 2 -28.60 -27.70 -29.60
N LYS A 3 -28.57 -28.33 -28.42
CA LYS A 3 -28.94 -29.74 -28.12
C LYS A 3 -28.08 -30.76 -28.90
N VAL A 4 -27.77 -31.84 -28.17
CA VAL A 4 -27.05 -33.08 -28.54
C VAL A 4 -25.53 -32.90 -28.28
N VAL A 5 -24.98 -33.34 -27.13
CA VAL A 5 -24.75 -34.76 -26.76
C VAL A 5 -24.73 -34.97 -25.22
N LYS A 6 -25.65 -35.82 -24.71
CA LYS A 6 -25.61 -36.84 -23.61
C LYS A 6 -24.91 -36.46 -22.27
N LYS A 7 -25.47 -36.56 -21.04
CA LYS A 7 -26.54 -37.40 -20.44
C LYS A 7 -26.62 -38.85 -20.95
N ALA A 8 -25.78 -39.71 -20.37
CA ALA A 8 -26.12 -41.08 -19.99
C ALA A 8 -26.41 -41.02 -18.47
N ALA A 9 -27.67 -41.13 -18.05
CA ALA A 9 -28.38 -42.38 -17.80
C ALA A 9 -28.02 -42.96 -16.42
N THR A 10 -28.72 -42.45 -15.41
CA THR A 10 -29.12 -43.18 -14.21
C THR A 10 -29.99 -44.36 -14.63
N ILE A 11 -29.50 -45.59 -14.51
CA ILE A 11 -30.32 -46.83 -14.48
C ILE A 11 -29.77 -47.69 -13.33
N GLY A 12 -30.67 -48.04 -12.41
CA GLY A 12 -30.45 -48.71 -11.13
C GLY A 12 -30.90 -47.81 -9.97
N LEU A 13 -32.07 -47.17 -10.03
CA LEU A 13 -33.41 -47.71 -9.80
C LEU A 13 -33.54 -48.54 -8.50
N ALA A 14 -34.21 -47.93 -7.53
CA ALA A 14 -34.77 -48.61 -6.38
C ALA A 14 -35.86 -49.63 -6.80
N LEU A 15 -35.68 -50.87 -6.35
CA LEU A 15 -36.67 -51.93 -6.10
C LEU A 15 -36.21 -52.52 -4.76
N SER A 16 -36.99 -52.86 -3.76
CA SER A 16 -38.43 -52.90 -3.56
C SER A 16 -38.63 -53.15 -2.06
N THR A 17 -39.66 -52.53 -1.49
CA THR A 17 -40.31 -52.93 -0.24
C THR A 17 -40.58 -54.44 -0.19
N ALA A 18 -40.16 -55.11 0.90
CA ALA A 18 -40.82 -56.25 1.56
C ALA A 18 -39.78 -57.15 2.24
N LEU A 19 -39.63 -57.03 3.56
CA LEU A 19 -39.58 -58.16 4.52
C LEU A 19 -39.31 -57.62 5.92
N TRP A 20 -40.39 -57.21 6.60
CA TRP A 20 -40.48 -57.37 8.04
C TRP A 20 -41.50 -58.49 8.30
N LEU A 21 -41.19 -59.33 9.29
CA LEU A 21 -42.07 -60.20 10.10
C LEU A 21 -42.38 -61.64 9.65
N SER A 22 -42.20 -62.53 10.64
CA SER A 22 -42.72 -63.89 10.87
C SER A 22 -42.00 -65.04 10.15
N GLY A 23 -41.57 -66.13 10.79
CA GLY A 23 -41.71 -66.62 12.18
C GLY A 23 -40.57 -67.61 12.49
N ALA A 24 -40.06 -67.62 13.73
CA ALA A 24 -40.53 -68.44 14.85
C ALA A 24 -40.10 -69.92 14.78
N ALA A 25 -39.00 -70.24 15.46
CA ALA A 25 -38.85 -71.48 16.23
C ALA A 25 -37.67 -71.37 17.23
N ALA A 26 -38.04 -71.37 18.51
CA ALA A 26 -37.33 -71.73 19.74
C ALA A 26 -35.83 -72.09 19.69
N VAL A 27 -35.03 -71.50 20.59
CA VAL A 27 -34.50 -72.13 21.84
C VAL A 27 -33.48 -71.16 22.48
N ILE A 28 -33.74 -70.70 23.71
CA ILE A 28 -32.71 -70.33 24.72
C ILE A 28 -32.45 -71.65 25.47
N PRO A 29 -31.21 -72.14 25.75
CA PRO A 29 -30.16 -71.41 26.47
C PRO A 29 -28.70 -71.75 26.08
N GLY A 30 -27.74 -70.92 26.50
CA GLY A 30 -26.34 -71.37 26.57
C GLY A 30 -25.30 -70.27 26.64
N ALA A 31 -24.92 -69.91 27.86
CA ALA A 31 -23.56 -69.56 28.29
C ALA A 31 -22.69 -68.68 27.36
N SER A 32 -22.43 -67.45 27.84
CA SER A 32 -21.11 -66.80 27.85
C SER A 32 -20.14 -67.16 26.71
N ALA A 33 -20.10 -66.33 25.68
CA ALA A 33 -18.87 -66.04 24.95
C ALA A 33 -18.64 -64.53 25.07
N GLN A 34 -17.86 -64.16 26.07
CA GLN A 34 -17.26 -62.85 26.22
C GLN A 34 -16.46 -62.56 24.94
N THR A 35 -16.84 -61.54 24.16
CA THR A 35 -15.96 -60.99 23.11
C THR A 35 -14.72 -60.48 23.82
N THR A 36 -13.64 -61.25 23.79
CA THR A 36 -12.41 -60.89 24.47
C THR A 36 -11.71 -59.76 23.72
N VAL A 37 -10.82 -59.02 24.39
CA VAL A 37 -9.92 -58.06 23.73
C VAL A 37 -9.15 -58.74 22.58
N ALA A 38 -8.89 -60.05 22.69
CA ALA A 38 -8.27 -60.84 21.64
C ALA A 38 -9.19 -61.05 20.42
N ASP A 39 -10.50 -61.21 20.60
CA ASP A 39 -11.47 -61.33 19.50
C ASP A 39 -11.64 -60.00 18.75
N LEU A 40 -11.59 -58.87 19.47
CA LEU A 40 -11.57 -57.53 18.87
C LEU A 40 -10.23 -57.24 18.17
N GLN A 41 -9.10 -57.69 18.73
CA GLN A 41 -7.79 -57.59 18.06
C GLN A 41 -7.70 -58.48 16.82
N ALA A 42 -8.33 -59.65 16.82
CA ALA A 42 -8.42 -60.53 15.66
C ALA A 42 -9.31 -59.92 14.57
N GLN A 43 -10.41 -59.27 14.92
CA GLN A 43 -11.24 -58.51 13.98
C GLN A 43 -10.50 -57.28 13.42
N ILE A 44 -9.73 -56.56 14.23
CA ILE A 44 -8.88 -55.46 13.78
C ILE A 44 -7.78 -55.97 12.84
N ALA A 45 -7.15 -57.10 13.14
CA ALA A 45 -6.15 -57.71 12.26
C ALA A 45 -6.77 -58.20 10.94
N GLN A 46 -7.99 -58.75 10.96
CA GLN A 46 -8.74 -59.12 9.75
C GLN A 46 -9.15 -57.90 8.92
N LEU A 47 -9.59 -56.82 9.56
CA LEU A 47 -9.92 -55.56 8.88
C LEU A 47 -8.67 -54.89 8.30
N LEU A 48 -7.53 -54.92 9.00
CA LEU A 48 -6.24 -54.44 8.49
C LEU A 48 -5.77 -55.30 7.31
N ALA A 49 -5.89 -56.62 7.38
CA ALA A 49 -5.59 -57.51 6.26
C ALA A 49 -6.53 -57.28 5.06
N GLN A 50 -7.82 -56.99 5.30
CA GLN A 50 -8.75 -56.59 4.25
C GLN A 50 -8.40 -55.23 3.65
N ILE A 51 -7.95 -54.25 4.45
CA ILE A 51 -7.47 -52.96 3.95
C ILE A 51 -6.21 -53.14 3.11
N THR A 52 -5.26 -53.98 3.53
CA THR A 52 -4.07 -54.31 2.74
C THR A 52 -4.43 -55.05 1.44
N ALA A 53 -5.41 -55.96 1.49
CA ALA A 53 -5.89 -56.67 0.30
C ALA A 53 -6.68 -55.76 -0.66
N LEU A 54 -7.48 -54.82 -0.14
CA LEU A 54 -8.19 -53.81 -0.93
C LEU A 54 -7.23 -52.76 -1.50
N GLN A 55 -6.15 -52.40 -0.79
CA GLN A 55 -5.06 -51.57 -1.30
C GLN A 55 -4.28 -52.29 -2.41
N ALA A 56 -4.05 -53.60 -2.27
CA ALA A 56 -3.42 -54.42 -3.30
C ALA A 56 -4.33 -54.69 -4.51
N GLN A 57 -5.65 -54.78 -4.32
CA GLN A 57 -6.62 -54.83 -5.43
C GLN A 57 -6.77 -53.47 -6.12
N LEU A 58 -6.70 -52.37 -5.38
CA LEU A 58 -6.71 -51.02 -5.96
C LEU A 58 -5.44 -50.76 -6.78
N ALA A 59 -4.30 -51.32 -6.39
CA ALA A 59 -3.06 -51.29 -7.17
C ALA A 59 -3.13 -52.09 -8.49
N ASN A 60 -4.05 -53.07 -8.60
CA ASN A 60 -4.15 -53.95 -9.77
C ASN A 60 -5.32 -53.63 -10.72
N VAL A 61 -6.26 -52.75 -10.34
CA VAL A 61 -7.44 -52.39 -11.17
C VAL A 61 -7.28 -51.06 -11.92
N SER A 62 -6.22 -50.28 -11.68
CA SER A 62 -5.92 -49.07 -12.44
C SER A 62 -4.60 -49.19 -13.22
N GLY A 63 -4.50 -50.23 -14.04
CA GLY A 63 -3.54 -50.29 -15.14
C GLY A 63 -3.91 -49.26 -16.22
N GLY A 64 -3.48 -48.02 -16.02
CA GLY A 64 -3.66 -46.90 -16.94
C GLY A 64 -2.70 -45.76 -16.59
N SER A 65 -1.45 -45.89 -17.05
CA SER A 65 -0.43 -44.83 -17.16
C SER A 65 -0.38 -43.81 -16.01
N THR A 66 0.32 -44.16 -14.92
CA THR A 66 0.82 -43.15 -13.98
C THR A 66 2.05 -42.50 -14.58
N GLY A 67 1.83 -41.52 -15.47
CA GLY A 67 2.76 -40.42 -15.59
C GLY A 67 2.86 -39.77 -14.22
N GLY A 68 4.00 -39.94 -13.55
CA GLY A 68 4.33 -39.11 -12.40
C GLY A 68 4.34 -37.68 -12.90
N VAL A 69 3.26 -36.94 -12.63
CA VAL A 69 3.30 -35.49 -12.76
C VAL A 69 4.20 -35.04 -11.63
N SER A 70 5.50 -34.97 -11.91
CA SER A 70 6.39 -34.05 -11.21
C SER A 70 5.69 -32.70 -11.22
N VAL A 71 5.19 -32.25 -10.07
CA VAL A 71 4.70 -30.88 -9.95
C VAL A 71 5.93 -30.01 -10.09
N SER A 72 6.25 -29.60 -11.32
CA SER A 72 7.35 -28.69 -11.60
C SER A 72 6.91 -27.30 -11.14
N CYS A 73 7.02 -27.06 -9.84
CA CYS A 73 6.83 -25.72 -9.29
C CYS A 73 7.94 -24.83 -9.83
N SER A 74 7.55 -23.74 -10.50
CA SER A 74 8.46 -22.65 -10.83
C SER A 74 8.32 -21.60 -9.74
N PHE A 75 9.43 -21.28 -9.08
CA PHE A 75 9.46 -20.30 -8.00
C PHE A 75 10.19 -19.04 -8.48
N THR A 76 9.45 -17.97 -8.74
CA THR A 76 10.02 -16.68 -9.20
C THR A 76 10.25 -15.70 -8.07
N ARG A 77 9.83 -16.03 -6.84
CA ARG A 77 10.04 -15.22 -5.63
C ARG A 77 10.34 -16.10 -4.42
N SER A 78 10.87 -15.50 -3.37
CA SER A 78 11.08 -16.19 -2.10
C SER A 78 9.78 -16.34 -1.32
N LEU A 79 9.64 -17.45 -0.58
CA LEU A 79 8.45 -17.74 0.23
C LEU A 79 8.80 -17.73 1.72
N THR A 80 8.04 -16.97 2.52
CA THR A 80 8.24 -16.80 3.96
C THR A 80 6.91 -16.76 4.71
N THR A 81 6.96 -16.79 6.04
CA THR A 81 5.74 -16.74 6.86
C THR A 81 4.91 -15.50 6.55
N GLY A 82 3.62 -15.70 6.23
CA GLY A 82 2.69 -14.63 5.89
C GLY A 82 2.41 -14.46 4.39
N VAL A 83 3.25 -15.00 3.50
CA VAL A 83 2.99 -14.90 2.06
C VAL A 83 1.89 -15.88 1.63
N SER A 84 1.07 -15.46 0.67
CA SER A 84 0.07 -16.34 0.04
C SER A 84 0.25 -16.39 -1.48
N GLY A 85 -0.09 -17.53 -2.09
CA GLY A 85 -0.09 -17.69 -3.55
C GLY A 85 -0.10 -19.14 -4.02
N SER A 86 -0.24 -19.31 -5.33
CA SER A 86 -0.18 -20.62 -5.98
C SER A 86 1.20 -21.27 -5.87
N ASP A 87 2.26 -20.47 -5.79
CA ASP A 87 3.63 -20.92 -5.52
C ASP A 87 3.76 -21.55 -4.13
N VAL A 88 3.14 -20.95 -3.10
CA VAL A 88 3.09 -21.53 -1.75
C VAL A 88 2.38 -22.89 -1.76
N LYS A 89 1.22 -22.98 -2.41
CA LYS A 89 0.49 -24.24 -2.53
C LYS A 89 1.31 -25.30 -3.24
N CYS A 90 2.03 -24.90 -4.29
CA CYS A 90 2.93 -25.78 -5.03
C CYS A 90 4.09 -26.29 -4.15
N LEU A 91 4.72 -25.40 -3.36
CA LEU A 91 5.76 -25.80 -2.41
C LEU A 91 5.22 -26.78 -1.37
N GLN A 92 4.02 -26.56 -0.83
CA GLN A 92 3.40 -27.48 0.13
C GLN A 92 3.16 -28.86 -0.50
N GLN A 93 2.71 -28.91 -1.76
CA GLN A 93 2.52 -30.15 -2.50
C GLN A 93 3.85 -30.89 -2.71
N TYR A 94 4.90 -30.16 -3.08
CA TYR A 94 6.24 -30.71 -3.20
C TYR A 94 6.76 -31.25 -1.85
N LEU A 95 6.67 -30.47 -0.77
CA LEU A 95 7.15 -30.88 0.56
C LEU A 95 6.40 -32.13 1.07
N ASN A 96 5.07 -32.18 0.89
CA ASN A 96 4.24 -33.33 1.19
C ASN A 96 4.66 -34.58 0.39
N ALA A 97 4.98 -34.42 -0.89
CA ALA A 97 5.44 -35.51 -1.76
C ALA A 97 6.90 -35.93 -1.47
N ALA A 98 7.75 -34.99 -1.05
CA ALA A 98 9.19 -35.19 -0.80
C ALA A 98 9.50 -35.76 0.60
N GLY A 99 8.49 -36.14 1.39
CA GLY A 99 8.65 -36.73 2.71
C GLY A 99 8.77 -35.72 3.87
N TYR A 100 8.48 -34.44 3.63
CA TYR A 100 8.46 -33.38 4.64
C TYR A 100 7.04 -32.81 4.79
N PRO A 101 6.08 -33.60 5.30
CA PRO A 101 4.69 -33.19 5.29
C PRO A 101 4.47 -31.93 6.11
N VAL A 102 3.74 -30.97 5.54
CA VAL A 102 3.34 -29.71 6.20
C VAL A 102 2.39 -30.00 7.36
N ALA A 103 1.47 -30.97 7.18
CA ALA A 103 0.65 -31.52 8.25
C ALA A 103 0.34 -33.01 8.01
N ALA A 104 0.13 -33.77 9.09
CA ALA A 104 -0.25 -35.19 9.00
C ALA A 104 -1.73 -35.39 8.61
N THR A 105 -2.61 -34.50 9.09
CA THR A 105 -4.06 -34.48 8.78
C THR A 105 -4.56 -33.04 8.81
N GLY A 106 -5.62 -32.71 8.06
CA GLY A 106 -6.21 -31.36 8.05
C GLY A 106 -5.50 -30.39 7.11
N VAL A 107 -5.60 -29.09 7.37
CA VAL A 107 -5.04 -28.04 6.49
C VAL A 107 -3.52 -28.21 6.32
N GLY A 108 -3.05 -28.25 5.07
CA GLY A 108 -1.64 -28.49 4.72
C GLY A 108 -1.26 -29.97 4.54
N SER A 109 -2.14 -30.94 4.86
CA SER A 109 -1.86 -32.38 4.61
C SER A 109 -1.92 -32.73 3.12
N PRO A 110 -1.37 -33.89 2.68
CA PRO A 110 -1.45 -34.32 1.28
C PRO A 110 -2.89 -34.28 0.74
N GLY A 111 -3.12 -33.47 -0.30
CA GLY A 111 -4.45 -33.25 -0.90
C GLY A 111 -5.31 -32.17 -0.23
N ASN A 112 -4.82 -31.54 0.83
CA ASN A 112 -5.42 -30.41 1.55
C ASN A 112 -4.45 -29.22 1.66
N GLU A 113 -3.52 -29.06 0.71
CA GLU A 113 -2.55 -27.96 0.70
C GLU A 113 -3.23 -26.59 0.52
N THR A 114 -2.66 -25.59 1.19
CA THR A 114 -3.20 -24.23 1.23
C THR A 114 -2.32 -23.27 0.44
N GLU A 115 -2.87 -22.11 0.08
CA GLU A 115 -2.09 -21.04 -0.54
C GLU A 115 -1.33 -20.18 0.49
N TYR A 116 -1.45 -20.44 1.79
CA TYR A 116 -0.84 -19.61 2.84
C TYR A 116 0.42 -20.25 3.43
N PHE A 117 1.52 -19.50 3.49
CA PHE A 117 2.78 -19.97 4.08
C PHE A 117 2.77 -19.63 5.57
N GLY A 118 2.31 -20.58 6.38
CA GLY A 118 2.23 -20.44 7.84
C GLY A 118 3.40 -21.07 8.58
N SER A 119 3.28 -21.16 9.91
CA SER A 119 4.27 -21.79 10.79
C SER A 119 4.56 -23.26 10.43
N LEU A 120 3.54 -23.99 9.96
CA LEU A 120 3.66 -25.38 9.50
C LEU A 120 4.48 -25.48 8.20
N SER A 121 4.22 -24.61 7.23
CA SER A 121 4.97 -24.54 5.97
C SER A 121 6.43 -24.13 6.22
N ARG A 122 6.67 -23.20 7.16
CA ARG A 122 8.01 -22.83 7.63
C ARG A 122 8.73 -24.01 8.25
N SER A 123 8.09 -24.75 9.15
CA SER A 123 8.69 -25.92 9.81
C SER A 123 9.03 -27.03 8.82
N ALA A 124 8.12 -27.34 7.88
CA ALA A 124 8.38 -28.33 6.83
C ALA A 124 9.53 -27.89 5.91
N THR A 125 9.58 -26.61 5.55
CA THR A 125 10.67 -26.03 4.75
C THR A 125 12.01 -26.12 5.49
N ALA A 126 12.06 -25.81 6.79
CA ALA A 126 13.26 -25.90 7.61
C ALA A 126 13.81 -27.34 7.67
N LYS A 127 12.92 -28.32 7.83
CA LYS A 127 13.30 -29.75 7.83
C LYS A 127 13.84 -30.18 6.47
N TRP A 128 13.17 -29.78 5.38
CA TRP A 128 13.65 -30.05 4.03
C TRP A 128 15.01 -29.37 3.77
N GLN A 129 15.22 -28.14 4.24
CA GLN A 129 16.49 -27.42 4.12
C GLN A 129 17.62 -28.13 4.86
N ALA A 130 17.40 -28.49 6.13
CA ALA A 130 18.38 -29.22 6.94
C ALA A 130 18.77 -30.55 6.29
N ALA A 131 17.80 -31.29 5.76
CA ALA A 131 18.03 -32.57 5.11
C ALA A 131 18.71 -32.45 3.73
N ASN A 132 18.64 -31.29 3.09
CA ASN A 132 19.23 -31.03 1.77
C ASN A 132 20.49 -30.14 1.82
N ASN A 133 21.09 -29.98 3.02
CA ASN A 133 22.29 -29.16 3.26
C ASN A 133 22.13 -27.70 2.81
N VAL A 134 20.92 -27.14 2.94
CA VAL A 134 20.65 -25.71 2.73
C VAL A 134 20.77 -25.00 4.09
N SER A 135 21.81 -24.18 4.24
CA SER A 135 22.08 -23.41 5.47
C SER A 135 21.87 -21.91 5.24
N PRO A 136 21.23 -21.18 6.18
CA PRO A 136 20.63 -21.68 7.42
C PRO A 136 19.26 -22.34 7.18
N ALA A 137 18.99 -23.45 7.87
CA ALA A 137 17.75 -24.21 7.75
C ALA A 137 16.57 -23.61 8.56
N VAL A 138 16.23 -22.35 8.27
CA VAL A 138 15.30 -21.53 9.10
C VAL A 138 13.85 -21.48 8.58
N GLY A 139 13.55 -22.21 7.51
CA GLY A 139 12.22 -22.32 6.92
C GLY A 139 11.84 -21.17 5.99
N TYR A 140 12.83 -20.43 5.50
CA TYR A 140 12.68 -19.40 4.46
C TYR A 140 13.04 -19.98 3.09
N PHE A 141 12.07 -20.13 2.19
CA PHE A 141 12.30 -20.71 0.85
C PHE A 141 12.84 -19.64 -0.12
N GLY A 142 14.10 -19.24 0.10
CA GLY A 142 14.83 -18.24 -0.67
C GLY A 142 15.66 -18.79 -1.84
N PRO A 143 16.54 -17.98 -2.47
CA PRO A 143 17.33 -18.37 -3.64
C PRO A 143 18.09 -19.69 -3.49
N ILE A 144 18.73 -19.94 -2.34
CA ILE A 144 19.47 -21.19 -2.07
C ILE A 144 18.52 -22.40 -2.05
N SER A 145 17.33 -22.24 -1.45
CA SER A 145 16.31 -23.28 -1.44
C SER A 145 15.72 -23.52 -2.82
N ARG A 146 15.54 -22.46 -3.63
CA ARG A 146 15.08 -22.59 -5.02
C ARG A 146 16.12 -23.29 -5.89
N ALA A 147 17.37 -22.86 -5.83
CA ALA A 147 18.47 -23.52 -6.54
C ALA A 147 18.58 -24.99 -6.15
N LYS A 148 18.51 -25.32 -4.85
CA LYS A 148 18.52 -26.71 -4.40
C LYS A 148 17.28 -27.47 -4.88
N TYR A 149 16.10 -26.89 -4.79
CA TYR A 149 14.87 -27.48 -5.33
C TYR A 149 14.99 -27.76 -6.83
N ASP A 150 15.54 -26.83 -7.62
CA ASP A 150 15.74 -27.00 -9.06
C ASP A 150 16.73 -28.14 -9.36
N THR A 151 17.79 -28.30 -8.55
CA THR A 151 18.70 -29.46 -8.67
C THR A 151 18.03 -30.78 -8.33
N LEU A 152 17.07 -30.79 -7.39
CA LEU A 152 16.35 -32.01 -6.99
C LEU A 152 15.21 -32.35 -7.96
N ALA A 153 14.57 -31.34 -8.54
CA ALA A 153 13.49 -31.50 -9.51
C ALA A 153 13.98 -31.98 -10.88
N ALA A 154 15.28 -31.85 -11.17
CA ALA A 154 15.91 -32.30 -12.42
C ALA A 154 16.25 -33.81 -12.48
N VAL A 155 16.01 -34.59 -11.42
CA VAL A 155 16.50 -35.99 -11.33
C VAL A 155 15.42 -37.01 -11.72
N VAL A 156 15.25 -37.26 -13.04
CA VAL A 156 14.71 -38.53 -13.56
C VAL A 156 15.51 -38.99 -14.78
N VAL A 157 16.65 -39.64 -14.56
CA VAL A 157 17.08 -40.83 -15.33
C VAL A 157 18.07 -41.65 -14.50
N THR A 158 17.79 -42.95 -14.40
CA THR A 158 18.48 -43.99 -13.61
C THR A 158 19.86 -44.42 -14.16
N PRO A 159 20.86 -44.75 -13.32
CA PRO A 159 22.03 -45.57 -13.71
C PRO A 159 21.98 -47.01 -13.12
N PRO A 160 22.62 -48.02 -13.73
CA PRO A 160 23.05 -49.22 -13.02
C PRO A 160 24.53 -49.16 -12.59
N SER A 161 24.73 -49.52 -11.33
CA SER A 161 25.89 -50.07 -10.60
C SER A 161 27.24 -50.29 -11.32
N GLY A 162 28.31 -49.81 -10.68
CA GLY A 162 29.67 -50.34 -10.80
C GLY A 162 30.74 -49.32 -10.41
N GLY A 163 31.35 -49.47 -9.23
CA GLY A 163 32.31 -48.50 -8.70
C GLY A 163 33.69 -48.54 -9.35
N VAL A 164 34.34 -47.38 -9.40
CA VAL A 164 35.77 -47.09 -9.15
C VAL A 164 35.95 -45.56 -9.01
N THR A 165 37.05 -45.17 -8.37
CA THR A 165 37.64 -43.85 -8.06
C THR A 165 37.35 -42.65 -9.00
N PRO A 166 37.47 -41.40 -8.48
CA PRO A 166 36.96 -40.19 -9.13
C PRO A 166 37.72 -39.86 -10.41
N GLY A 167 37.02 -39.96 -11.55
CA GLY A 167 37.34 -39.29 -12.80
C GLY A 167 36.12 -38.50 -13.22
N GLU A 168 36.30 -37.23 -13.55
CA GLU A 168 35.24 -36.32 -14.00
C GLU A 168 34.47 -36.96 -15.17
N THR A 169 33.15 -37.11 -15.01
CA THR A 169 32.28 -37.58 -16.09
C THR A 169 31.77 -36.38 -16.88
N PRO A 170 31.95 -36.33 -18.22
CA PRO A 170 31.60 -35.17 -19.03
C PRO A 170 30.08 -34.98 -19.12
N THR A 171 29.64 -33.73 -19.04
CA THR A 171 28.28 -33.26 -19.27
C THR A 171 27.77 -33.71 -20.65
N PRO A 172 26.51 -34.16 -20.80
CA PRO A 172 25.98 -34.53 -22.10
C PRO A 172 26.02 -33.32 -23.05
N PRO A 173 26.44 -33.51 -24.32
CA PRO A 173 26.63 -32.41 -25.26
C PRO A 173 25.32 -31.63 -25.48
N PRO A 174 25.37 -30.29 -25.64
CA PRO A 174 24.20 -29.47 -25.96
C PRO A 174 23.45 -30.02 -27.19
N ALA A 175 22.12 -30.02 -27.13
CA ALA A 175 21.28 -30.59 -28.18
C ALA A 175 21.61 -30.01 -29.57
N GLY A 176 22.05 -30.86 -30.50
CA GLY A 176 22.38 -30.48 -31.88
C GLY A 176 23.87 -30.31 -32.19
N VAL A 177 24.77 -30.48 -31.22
CA VAL A 177 26.23 -30.49 -31.45
C VAL A 177 26.70 -31.92 -31.74
N VAL A 178 27.29 -32.14 -32.91
CA VAL A 178 27.92 -33.42 -33.27
C VAL A 178 29.36 -33.38 -32.77
N ILE A 179 29.77 -34.35 -31.95
CA ILE A 179 31.18 -34.51 -31.57
C ILE A 179 31.86 -35.30 -32.69
N PRO A 180 32.86 -34.75 -33.39
CA PRO A 180 33.55 -35.46 -34.46
C PRO A 180 34.32 -36.67 -33.91
N SER A 181 34.34 -37.77 -34.66
CA SER A 181 35.00 -39.02 -34.25
C SER A 181 36.53 -38.94 -34.25
N GLU A 182 37.08 -37.96 -34.96
CA GLU A 182 38.51 -37.59 -35.00
C GLU A 182 38.60 -36.06 -35.16
N GLY A 183 39.59 -35.42 -34.53
CA GLY A 183 39.80 -33.97 -34.66
C GLY A 183 39.13 -33.11 -33.57
N ILE A 184 39.33 -31.80 -33.68
CA ILE A 184 38.61 -30.77 -32.93
C ILE A 184 37.82 -29.92 -33.94
N GLU A 185 36.51 -29.77 -33.72
CA GLU A 185 35.64 -28.90 -34.51
C GLU A 185 35.11 -27.76 -33.63
N ILE A 186 35.19 -26.54 -34.16
CA ILE A 186 34.69 -25.33 -33.51
C ILE A 186 33.50 -24.80 -34.30
N THR A 187 32.33 -24.84 -33.68
CA THR A 187 31.06 -24.39 -34.26
C THR A 187 30.46 -23.24 -33.46
N LEU A 188 29.56 -22.47 -34.07
CA LEU A 188 28.83 -21.43 -33.35
C LEU A 188 27.82 -22.11 -32.41
N ALA A 189 27.78 -21.68 -31.14
CA ALA A 189 26.82 -22.23 -30.20
C ALA A 189 25.39 -21.81 -30.57
N SER A 190 24.41 -22.69 -30.35
CA SER A 190 23.00 -22.41 -30.68
C SER A 190 22.39 -21.27 -29.87
N ASP A 191 22.96 -20.97 -28.69
CA ASP A 191 22.59 -19.89 -27.79
C ASP A 191 23.52 -18.66 -27.95
N ASN A 192 24.25 -18.56 -29.06
CA ASN A 192 25.03 -17.38 -29.40
C ASN A 192 24.13 -16.12 -29.38
N PRO A 193 24.57 -15.00 -28.77
CA PRO A 193 23.74 -13.81 -28.63
C PRO A 193 23.25 -13.30 -30.00
N GLY A 194 21.95 -12.97 -30.06
CA GLY A 194 21.36 -12.31 -31.23
C GLY A 194 21.88 -10.89 -31.43
N ALA A 195 21.71 -10.35 -32.64
CA ALA A 195 22.03 -8.95 -32.92
C ALA A 195 21.24 -8.01 -32.00
N GLN A 196 21.93 -7.07 -31.35
CA GLN A 196 21.33 -6.11 -30.42
C GLN A 196 22.05 -4.76 -30.45
N ALA A 197 21.39 -3.74 -29.93
CA ALA A 197 21.97 -2.42 -29.72
C ALA A 197 22.56 -2.32 -28.30
N LEU A 198 23.86 -2.06 -28.21
CA LEU A 198 24.64 -2.01 -26.98
C LEU A 198 24.86 -0.55 -26.55
N PRO A 199 24.49 -0.17 -25.33
CA PRO A 199 24.82 1.16 -24.82
C PRO A 199 26.32 1.30 -24.57
N LYS A 200 26.82 2.54 -24.66
CA LYS A 200 28.22 2.88 -24.39
C LYS A 200 28.55 2.63 -22.91
N GLY A 201 29.73 2.10 -22.63
CA GLY A 201 30.18 1.80 -21.26
C GLY A 201 29.61 0.50 -20.67
N ALA A 202 28.87 -0.30 -21.45
CA ALA A 202 28.42 -1.61 -20.99
C ALA A 202 29.61 -2.55 -20.86
N SER A 203 29.79 -3.14 -19.68
CA SER A 203 30.82 -4.15 -19.44
C SER A 203 30.27 -5.56 -19.61
N GLY A 204 31.15 -6.54 -19.79
CA GLY A 204 30.79 -7.95 -19.78
C GLY A 204 29.86 -8.38 -20.91
N VAL A 205 29.86 -7.69 -22.05
CA VAL A 205 28.94 -8.01 -23.15
C VAL A 205 29.40 -9.26 -23.88
N VAL A 206 28.52 -10.26 -23.99
CA VAL A 206 28.79 -11.47 -24.77
C VAL A 206 28.67 -11.16 -26.26
N PHE A 207 29.73 -11.40 -27.02
CA PHE A 207 29.76 -11.20 -28.47
C PHE A 207 29.65 -12.51 -29.26
N VAL A 208 30.35 -13.55 -28.81
CA VAL A 208 30.36 -14.85 -29.48
C VAL A 208 30.39 -15.98 -28.47
N LYS A 209 29.58 -17.02 -28.69
CA LYS A 209 29.70 -18.32 -28.03
C LYS A 209 30.07 -19.37 -29.07
N VAL A 210 31.13 -20.13 -28.81
CA VAL A 210 31.58 -21.21 -29.68
C VAL A 210 31.60 -22.52 -28.92
N ASN A 211 31.11 -23.58 -29.57
CA ASN A 211 31.26 -24.94 -29.08
C ASN A 211 32.54 -25.52 -29.67
N VAL A 212 33.47 -25.88 -28.80
CA VAL A 212 34.69 -26.62 -29.15
C VAL A 212 34.42 -28.08 -28.80
N ALA A 213 34.26 -28.93 -29.80
CA ALA A 213 33.89 -30.34 -29.65
C ALA A 213 34.92 -31.26 -30.30
N GLY A 214 35.32 -32.34 -29.64
CA GLY A 214 36.25 -33.31 -30.21
C GLY A 214 37.12 -34.01 -29.17
N THR A 215 38.28 -34.49 -29.62
CA THR A 215 39.31 -35.10 -28.77
C THR A 215 40.67 -34.51 -29.13
N GLY A 216 41.42 -34.00 -28.15
CA GLY A 216 42.72 -33.34 -28.33
C GLY A 216 42.91 -32.12 -27.43
N ASP A 217 44.03 -31.40 -27.61
CA ASP A 217 44.35 -30.19 -26.85
C ASP A 217 44.13 -28.92 -27.68
N LEU A 218 43.43 -27.93 -27.13
CA LEU A 218 43.28 -26.60 -27.70
C LEU A 218 44.22 -25.61 -27.02
N ASP A 219 45.16 -25.07 -27.79
CA ASP A 219 46.25 -24.21 -27.29
C ASP A 219 45.96 -22.72 -27.44
N SER A 220 45.36 -22.31 -28.56
CA SER A 220 45.08 -20.90 -28.81
C SER A 220 43.89 -20.62 -29.71
N LEU A 221 43.28 -19.45 -29.53
CA LEU A 221 42.23 -18.90 -30.38
C LEU A 221 42.55 -17.45 -30.74
N VAL A 222 42.34 -17.08 -32.00
CA VAL A 222 42.45 -15.71 -32.52
C VAL A 222 41.12 -15.29 -33.10
N PHE A 223 40.52 -14.25 -32.51
CA PHE A 223 39.32 -13.64 -33.04
C PHE A 223 39.66 -12.34 -33.76
N LYS A 224 38.98 -12.05 -34.87
CA LYS A 224 39.07 -10.80 -35.60
C LYS A 224 37.78 -10.01 -35.47
N ARG A 225 37.90 -8.75 -35.09
CA ARG A 225 36.78 -7.80 -35.08
C ARG A 225 36.47 -7.35 -36.52
N ALA A 226 35.25 -7.59 -36.97
CA ALA A 226 34.72 -7.18 -38.27
C ALA A 226 33.53 -6.20 -38.11
N GLY A 227 32.99 -5.72 -39.23
CA GLY A 227 31.94 -4.68 -39.28
C GLY A 227 32.47 -3.26 -39.43
N ILE A 228 31.55 -2.29 -39.60
CA ILE A 228 31.86 -0.87 -39.85
C ILE A 228 32.26 -0.07 -38.60
N GLY A 229 32.49 -0.74 -37.46
CA GLY A 229 33.00 -0.14 -36.23
C GLY A 229 34.53 0.01 -36.18
N ALA A 230 35.04 0.44 -35.02
CA ALA A 230 36.45 0.66 -34.76
C ALA A 230 36.95 -0.13 -33.54
N THR A 231 38.26 -0.40 -33.44
CA THR A 231 38.82 -1.04 -32.24
C THR A 231 38.63 -0.20 -30.97
N GLY A 232 38.56 1.13 -31.11
CA GLY A 232 38.27 2.05 -30.02
C GLY A 232 36.83 2.01 -29.49
N ASP A 233 35.94 1.19 -30.08
CA ASP A 233 34.62 0.92 -29.50
C ASP A 233 34.71 0.00 -28.27
N PHE A 234 35.85 -0.63 -28.04
CA PHE A 234 36.10 -1.56 -26.93
C PHE A 234 37.14 -0.99 -25.96
N ALA A 235 37.00 -1.28 -24.67
CA ALA A 235 37.98 -0.86 -23.67
C ALA A 235 39.34 -1.54 -23.91
N SER A 236 40.44 -0.85 -23.59
CA SER A 236 41.78 -1.46 -23.62
C SER A 236 41.86 -2.55 -22.56
N GLY A 237 42.33 -3.74 -22.91
CA GLY A 237 42.27 -4.92 -22.05
C GLY A 237 40.85 -5.45 -21.82
N GLY A 238 39.83 -4.92 -22.50
CA GLY A 238 38.43 -5.23 -22.27
C GLY A 238 37.88 -6.39 -23.08
N VAL A 239 38.70 -7.32 -23.56
CA VAL A 239 38.23 -8.52 -24.27
C VAL A 239 38.70 -9.77 -23.55
N TYR A 240 37.77 -10.67 -23.26
CA TYR A 240 37.96 -11.82 -22.39
C TYR A 240 37.43 -13.10 -23.02
N LEU A 241 38.00 -14.23 -22.61
CA LEU A 241 37.53 -15.56 -22.98
C LEU A 241 37.17 -16.33 -21.70
N PHE A 242 35.99 -16.93 -21.70
CA PHE A 242 35.43 -17.67 -20.57
C PHE A 242 35.09 -19.12 -20.94
N ASP A 243 35.27 -20.04 -19.99
CA ASP A 243 34.65 -21.37 -19.95
C ASP A 243 33.66 -21.40 -18.79
N GLY A 244 32.36 -21.42 -19.10
CA GLY A 244 31.31 -21.12 -18.12
C GLY A 244 31.51 -19.73 -17.49
N ASP A 245 31.56 -19.68 -16.16
CA ASP A 245 31.84 -18.45 -15.39
C ASP A 245 33.34 -18.22 -15.15
N THR A 246 34.20 -19.15 -15.57
CA THR A 246 35.64 -19.08 -15.33
C THR A 246 36.35 -18.32 -16.44
N ARG A 247 36.97 -17.18 -16.09
CA ARG A 247 37.81 -16.42 -17.02
C ARG A 247 39.13 -17.15 -17.27
N LEU A 248 39.44 -17.44 -18.53
CA LEU A 248 40.60 -18.26 -18.92
C LEU A 248 41.92 -17.46 -18.99
N THR A 249 41.87 -16.18 -19.36
CA THR A 249 43.07 -15.33 -19.44
C THR A 249 42.84 -13.96 -18.82
N SER A 250 43.91 -13.17 -18.66
CA SER A 250 43.75 -11.72 -18.48
C SER A 250 43.11 -11.10 -19.71
N GLY A 251 42.51 -9.92 -19.52
CA GLY A 251 41.90 -9.16 -20.60
C GLY A 251 42.90 -8.79 -21.69
N ARG A 252 42.43 -8.76 -22.93
CA ARG A 252 43.23 -8.50 -24.14
C ARG A 252 42.74 -7.25 -24.84
N THR A 253 43.68 -6.53 -25.46
CA THR A 253 43.39 -5.39 -26.34
C THR A 253 43.38 -5.85 -27.80
N ILE A 254 42.43 -5.36 -28.58
CA ILE A 254 42.36 -5.62 -30.02
C ILE A 254 43.48 -4.87 -30.73
N ASN A 255 44.26 -5.57 -31.56
CA ASN A 255 45.31 -4.93 -32.35
C ASN A 255 44.70 -3.92 -33.33
N SER A 256 45.16 -2.66 -33.29
CA SER A 256 44.59 -1.57 -34.10
C SER A 256 44.82 -1.71 -35.61
N THR A 257 45.79 -2.54 -36.03
CA THR A 257 46.15 -2.74 -37.43
C THR A 257 45.52 -4.01 -38.00
N THR A 258 45.64 -5.14 -37.30
CA THR A 258 45.10 -6.43 -37.78
C THR A 258 43.63 -6.64 -37.42
N HIS A 259 43.12 -5.88 -36.44
CA HIS A 259 41.82 -6.08 -35.79
C HIS A 259 41.67 -7.43 -35.07
N GLU A 260 42.78 -8.07 -34.74
CA GLU A 260 42.79 -9.38 -34.09
C GLU A 260 43.06 -9.29 -32.59
N VAL A 261 42.51 -10.25 -31.85
CA VAL A 261 42.73 -10.48 -30.43
C VAL A 261 43.08 -11.96 -30.22
N GLN A 262 44.16 -12.23 -29.50
CA GLN A 262 44.71 -13.58 -29.36
C GLN A 262 44.69 -14.05 -27.90
N PHE A 263 44.25 -15.29 -27.72
CA PHE A 263 44.24 -16.02 -26.46
C PHE A 263 45.18 -17.21 -26.57
N LEU A 264 46.33 -17.12 -25.90
CA LEU A 264 47.39 -18.15 -25.89
C LEU A 264 47.32 -18.98 -24.61
N ASN A 265 47.96 -20.16 -24.64
CA ASN A 265 48.16 -21.05 -23.50
C ASN A 265 46.83 -21.44 -22.84
N LEU A 266 45.81 -21.74 -23.65
CA LEU A 266 44.49 -22.13 -23.13
C LEU A 266 44.57 -23.47 -22.39
N GLY A 267 45.37 -24.42 -22.89
CA GLY A 267 45.58 -25.72 -22.26
C GLY A 267 44.28 -26.50 -22.04
N ILE A 268 43.31 -26.34 -22.96
CA ILE A 268 42.01 -26.98 -22.85
C ILE A 268 42.09 -28.36 -23.48
N THR A 269 42.10 -29.40 -22.66
CA THR A 269 42.02 -30.79 -23.12
C THR A 269 40.56 -31.21 -23.31
N LEU A 270 40.28 -31.83 -24.45
CA LEU A 270 39.00 -32.43 -24.80
C LEU A 270 39.17 -33.95 -24.94
N ASP A 271 38.27 -34.70 -24.32
CA ASP A 271 38.22 -36.15 -24.41
C ASP A 271 36.80 -36.56 -24.77
N ASN A 272 36.54 -36.68 -26.08
CA ASN A 272 35.22 -36.90 -26.66
C ASN A 272 34.13 -36.02 -26.00
N SER A 273 34.45 -34.74 -25.83
CA SER A 273 33.65 -33.79 -25.05
C SER A 273 33.43 -32.51 -25.83
N VAL A 274 32.56 -31.65 -25.29
CA VAL A 274 32.29 -30.31 -25.81
C VAL A 274 32.42 -29.28 -24.70
N LYS A 275 33.10 -28.18 -24.98
CA LYS A 275 33.14 -26.99 -24.12
C LYS A 275 32.57 -25.79 -24.88
N THR A 276 31.74 -25.00 -24.20
CA THR A 276 31.23 -23.75 -24.76
C THR A 276 32.09 -22.60 -24.27
N LEU A 277 32.91 -22.04 -25.16
CA LEU A 277 33.73 -20.88 -24.86
C LEU A 277 33.00 -19.60 -25.23
N THR A 278 33.05 -18.62 -24.34
CA THR A 278 32.36 -17.35 -24.49
C THR A 278 33.35 -16.20 -24.63
N LEU A 279 33.31 -15.52 -25.78
CA LEU A 279 34.03 -14.27 -26.02
C LEU A 279 33.18 -13.10 -25.50
N VAL A 280 33.74 -12.40 -24.51
CA VAL A 280 33.11 -11.28 -23.82
C VAL A 280 33.92 -10.02 -24.08
N ALA A 281 33.27 -8.88 -24.28
CA ALA A 281 33.95 -7.60 -24.46
C ALA A 281 33.26 -6.44 -23.72
N ASP A 282 34.06 -5.50 -23.25
CA ASP A 282 33.62 -4.26 -22.63
C ASP A 282 33.51 -3.15 -23.69
N VAL A 283 32.33 -2.56 -23.81
CA VAL A 283 32.08 -1.43 -24.71
C VAL A 283 32.66 -0.17 -24.06
N ALA A 284 33.58 0.51 -24.75
CA ALA A 284 34.19 1.71 -24.25
C ALA A 284 33.15 2.82 -24.01
N GLY A 285 33.31 3.60 -22.93
CA GLY A 285 32.47 4.78 -22.71
C GLY A 285 32.57 5.82 -23.83
N ALA A 286 33.68 5.83 -24.57
CA ALA A 286 33.94 6.69 -25.72
C ALA A 286 33.58 6.06 -27.09
N ALA A 287 32.91 4.90 -27.10
CA ALA A 287 32.51 4.22 -28.35
C ALA A 287 31.65 5.12 -29.24
N THR A 288 31.74 4.92 -30.56
CA THR A 288 31.03 5.76 -31.54
C THR A 288 29.64 5.20 -31.82
N SER A 289 28.60 6.04 -31.69
CA SER A 289 27.22 5.63 -31.95
C SER A 289 27.02 5.27 -33.42
N GLY A 290 26.26 4.20 -33.69
CA GLY A 290 26.00 3.67 -35.03
C GLY A 290 27.09 2.74 -35.56
N ASN A 291 28.23 2.61 -34.86
CA ASN A 291 29.23 1.60 -35.19
C ASN A 291 28.64 0.20 -35.02
N ARG A 292 29.02 -0.72 -35.90
CA ARG A 292 28.57 -2.11 -35.89
C ARG A 292 29.77 -3.03 -35.83
N ASN A 293 29.79 -3.89 -34.82
CA ASN A 293 30.92 -4.76 -34.50
C ASN A 293 30.46 -6.22 -34.36
N LEU A 294 31.27 -7.13 -34.88
CA LEU A 294 31.15 -8.58 -34.65
C LEU A 294 32.55 -9.18 -34.53
N PHE A 295 32.65 -10.40 -34.00
CA PHE A 295 33.91 -11.14 -33.92
C PHE A 295 33.81 -12.46 -34.68
N GLU A 296 34.87 -12.75 -35.45
CA GLU A 296 35.03 -13.96 -36.24
C GLU A 296 36.22 -14.75 -35.72
N LEU A 297 36.11 -16.06 -35.54
CA LEU A 297 37.28 -16.89 -35.28
C LEU A 297 38.08 -17.03 -36.59
N VAL A 298 39.31 -16.51 -36.61
CA VAL A 298 40.17 -16.48 -37.81
C VAL A 298 41.36 -17.44 -37.74
N SER A 299 41.74 -17.87 -36.54
CA SER A 299 42.76 -18.89 -36.35
C SER A 299 42.55 -19.60 -35.01
N SER A 300 42.87 -20.88 -34.98
CA SER A 300 42.90 -21.75 -33.80
C SER A 300 44.09 -22.68 -33.93
N THR A 301 44.75 -23.01 -32.83
CA THR A 301 45.85 -24.00 -32.82
C THR A 301 45.60 -25.05 -31.76
N GLY A 302 45.93 -26.29 -32.06
CA GLY A 302 45.78 -27.42 -31.15
C GLY A 302 46.32 -28.71 -31.77
N ASP A 303 46.29 -29.80 -31.02
CA ASP A 303 46.69 -31.13 -31.49
C ASP A 303 45.56 -32.14 -31.26
N PRO A 304 44.89 -32.67 -32.30
CA PRO A 304 45.07 -32.34 -33.72
C PRO A 304 44.54 -30.94 -34.08
N GLU A 305 45.02 -30.36 -35.20
CA GLU A 305 44.70 -28.99 -35.62
C GLU A 305 43.17 -28.74 -35.68
N PRO A 306 42.62 -27.77 -34.93
CA PRO A 306 41.19 -27.50 -34.91
C PRO A 306 40.66 -26.96 -36.24
N THR A 307 39.40 -27.28 -36.54
CA THR A 307 38.70 -26.82 -37.74
C THR A 307 37.46 -25.99 -37.41
N GLY A 308 37.05 -25.09 -38.31
CA GLY A 308 35.87 -24.23 -38.14
C GLY A 308 36.23 -22.76 -37.92
N THR A 309 35.39 -21.87 -38.47
CA THR A 309 35.59 -20.40 -38.41
C THR A 309 34.26 -19.71 -38.09
N PRO A 310 33.64 -19.99 -36.91
CA PRO A 310 32.36 -19.39 -36.55
C PRO A 310 32.47 -17.86 -36.46
N SER A 311 31.41 -17.21 -36.92
CA SER A 311 31.22 -15.76 -36.83
C SER A 311 30.06 -15.45 -35.90
N GLY A 312 30.26 -14.51 -34.98
CA GLY A 312 29.19 -13.95 -34.18
C GLY A 312 28.22 -13.11 -35.01
N ASN A 313 27.15 -12.67 -34.35
CA ASN A 313 26.19 -11.73 -34.92
C ASN A 313 26.71 -10.29 -34.78
N GLU A 314 26.24 -9.41 -35.67
CA GLU A 314 26.53 -7.98 -35.61
C GLU A 314 25.82 -7.28 -34.45
N MET A 315 26.58 -6.55 -33.64
CA MET A 315 26.08 -5.71 -32.54
C MET A 315 26.26 -4.24 -32.88
N GLU A 316 25.22 -3.43 -32.70
CA GLU A 316 25.26 -1.98 -32.95
C GLU A 316 25.58 -1.21 -31.66
N ILE A 317 26.47 -0.23 -31.70
CA ILE A 317 26.69 0.70 -30.59
C ILE A 317 25.59 1.76 -30.60
N ALA A 318 24.74 1.75 -29.58
CA ALA A 318 23.68 2.73 -29.38
C ALA A 318 24.23 4.11 -28.95
N GLY A 319 23.41 5.15 -29.09
CA GLY A 319 23.78 6.50 -28.66
C GLY A 319 23.79 6.71 -27.14
N GLN A 320 23.06 5.87 -26.40
CA GLN A 320 22.91 5.98 -24.94
C GLN A 320 24.12 5.39 -24.21
N ARG A 321 24.40 5.91 -23.01
CA ARG A 321 25.49 5.44 -22.12
C ARG A 321 24.89 4.83 -20.85
N VAL A 322 25.43 3.71 -20.39
CA VAL A 322 25.14 3.21 -19.04
C VAL A 322 25.86 4.05 -17.99
N GLY A 323 25.46 3.89 -16.73
CA GLY A 323 26.11 4.47 -15.56
C GLY A 323 27.52 3.95 -15.32
N GLY A 324 28.04 4.25 -14.15
CA GLY A 324 29.34 3.77 -13.66
C GLY A 324 29.30 3.67 -12.15
N LEU A 325 30.15 2.81 -11.58
CA LEU A 325 30.32 2.66 -10.14
C LEU A 325 31.81 2.65 -9.85
N ASP A 326 32.37 3.82 -9.62
CA ASP A 326 33.82 4.00 -9.57
C ASP A 326 34.29 3.96 -8.11
N PRO A 327 35.22 3.04 -7.74
CA PRO A 327 35.79 2.96 -6.41
C PRO A 327 36.96 3.95 -6.22
N THR A 328 37.06 4.52 -5.01
CA THR A 328 38.23 5.26 -4.52
C THR A 328 38.58 4.81 -3.10
N SER A 329 39.84 4.97 -2.67
CA SER A 329 40.22 4.67 -1.29
C SER A 329 39.51 5.60 -0.29
N GLY A 330 39.14 5.07 0.87
CA GLY A 330 38.47 5.76 1.97
C GLY A 330 39.45 6.32 3.02
N ALA A 331 39.00 6.40 4.27
CA ALA A 331 39.88 6.82 5.36
C ALA A 331 40.76 5.64 5.81
N GLY A 332 42.07 5.90 5.94
CA GLY A 332 43.04 4.88 6.33
C GLY A 332 42.73 4.24 7.68
N PRO A 333 42.54 2.91 7.76
CA PRO A 333 42.32 2.22 9.02
C PRO A 333 43.52 2.31 9.96
N ALA A 334 43.28 2.12 11.26
CA ALA A 334 44.36 1.96 12.22
C ALA A 334 45.03 0.59 12.06
N ASN A 335 46.34 0.53 12.36
CA ASN A 335 47.10 -0.72 12.34
C ASN A 335 46.44 -1.80 13.24
N PRO A 336 46.13 -2.99 12.69
CA PRO A 336 45.47 -4.03 13.43
C PRO A 336 46.43 -4.77 14.35
N ARG A 337 45.88 -5.42 15.38
CA ARG A 337 46.67 -6.18 16.36
C ARG A 337 46.68 -7.68 16.07
N ILE A 338 47.74 -8.37 16.48
CA ILE A 338 47.79 -9.85 16.43
C ILE A 338 46.60 -10.42 17.20
N GLY A 339 45.86 -11.33 16.56
CA GLY A 339 44.66 -11.95 17.15
C GLY A 339 43.41 -11.07 17.20
N GLN A 340 43.47 -9.84 16.67
CA GLN A 340 42.30 -8.97 16.61
C GLN A 340 41.22 -9.59 15.72
N LYS A 341 40.00 -9.66 16.26
CA LYS A 341 38.80 -10.08 15.54
C LYS A 341 38.09 -8.87 14.95
N GLU A 342 37.48 -9.04 13.78
CA GLU A 342 36.84 -7.95 13.02
C GLU A 342 37.68 -6.67 12.98
N ALA A 343 38.97 -6.77 12.63
CA ALA A 343 39.81 -5.60 12.40
C ALA A 343 39.36 -4.88 11.12
N LEU A 344 39.23 -3.55 11.13
CA LEU A 344 38.99 -2.79 9.90
C LEU A 344 40.27 -2.83 9.04
N LEU A 345 40.17 -3.43 7.86
CA LEU A 345 41.31 -3.68 6.98
C LEU A 345 41.37 -2.73 5.78
N GLN A 346 40.21 -2.26 5.31
CA GLN A 346 40.15 -1.31 4.19
C GLN A 346 38.83 -0.56 4.15
N GLU A 347 38.86 0.69 3.70
CA GLU A 347 37.65 1.45 3.35
C GLU A 347 37.64 1.75 1.83
N VAL A 348 36.52 1.46 1.16
CA VAL A 348 36.33 1.75 -0.27
C VAL A 348 35.09 2.63 -0.43
N ILE A 349 35.24 3.77 -1.08
CA ILE A 349 34.13 4.66 -1.43
C ILE A 349 33.68 4.33 -2.84
N LEU A 350 32.42 3.88 -2.99
CA LEU A 350 31.80 3.66 -4.30
C LEU A 350 31.00 4.89 -4.71
N THR A 351 31.29 5.44 -5.89
CA THR A 351 30.56 6.58 -6.46
C THR A 351 29.74 6.13 -7.66
N ALA A 352 28.41 6.21 -7.56
CA ALA A 352 27.55 6.02 -8.73
C ALA A 352 27.59 7.28 -9.61
N SER A 353 27.70 7.09 -10.92
CA SER A 353 27.65 8.21 -11.86
C SER A 353 26.29 8.93 -11.82
N SER A 354 26.21 10.13 -12.41
CA SER A 354 24.96 10.89 -12.49
C SER A 354 23.95 10.35 -13.51
N THR A 355 24.26 9.24 -14.21
CA THR A 355 23.46 8.71 -15.31
C THR A 355 22.24 7.92 -14.83
N GLU A 356 22.43 6.96 -13.92
CA GLU A 356 21.40 6.03 -13.45
C GLU A 356 21.76 5.45 -12.08
N ASP A 357 20.77 4.88 -11.40
CA ASP A 357 21.00 4.12 -10.17
C ASP A 357 21.72 2.80 -10.52
N VAL A 358 22.62 2.37 -9.64
CA VAL A 358 23.47 1.21 -9.88
C VAL A 358 23.36 0.23 -8.72
N GLU A 359 23.21 -1.05 -9.00
CA GLU A 359 23.24 -2.12 -8.01
C GLU A 359 24.59 -2.84 -8.04
N LEU A 360 25.27 -2.90 -6.90
CA LEU A 360 26.46 -3.72 -6.69
C LEU A 360 26.07 -5.17 -6.45
N LEU A 361 26.70 -6.11 -7.17
CA LEU A 361 26.48 -7.55 -7.00
C LEU A 361 27.68 -8.26 -6.39
N LYS A 362 28.89 -7.82 -6.74
CA LYS A 362 30.15 -8.44 -6.29
C LYS A 362 31.24 -7.39 -6.21
N ILE A 363 32.10 -7.52 -5.21
CA ILE A 363 33.37 -6.78 -5.10
C ILE A 363 34.47 -7.75 -4.68
N ALA A 364 35.63 -7.67 -5.31
CA ALA A 364 36.81 -8.46 -4.97
C ALA A 364 38.03 -7.56 -4.78
N LEU A 365 38.91 -7.95 -3.86
CA LEU A 365 40.19 -7.26 -3.60
C LEU A 365 41.30 -8.31 -3.52
N VAL A 366 42.47 -7.99 -4.06
CA VAL A 366 43.68 -8.80 -3.94
C VAL A 366 44.48 -8.38 -2.71
N GLU A 367 44.99 -9.37 -1.97
CA GLU A 367 45.96 -9.18 -0.89
C GLU A 367 47.37 -9.18 -1.48
N THR A 368 48.13 -8.09 -1.27
CA THR A 368 49.50 -7.92 -1.78
C THR A 368 50.53 -7.63 -0.69
N GLY A 369 50.12 -7.77 0.57
CA GLY A 369 50.97 -7.56 1.73
C GLY A 369 51.99 -8.67 1.93
N THR A 370 52.61 -8.66 3.11
CA THR A 370 53.61 -9.67 3.50
C THR A 370 53.05 -10.73 4.44
N ILE A 371 51.80 -10.57 4.88
CA ILE A 371 51.12 -11.54 5.73
C ILE A 371 50.87 -12.84 4.95
N GLN A 372 50.86 -13.97 5.65
CA GLN A 372 50.39 -15.23 5.05
C GLN A 372 48.86 -15.23 4.97
N ASN A 373 48.31 -15.63 3.83
CA ASN A 373 46.87 -15.56 3.57
C ASN A 373 46.01 -16.30 4.61
N ASP A 374 46.47 -17.43 5.14
CA ASP A 374 45.77 -18.21 6.15
C ASP A 374 45.75 -17.55 7.54
N HIS A 375 46.49 -16.44 7.71
CA HIS A 375 46.40 -15.57 8.88
C HIS A 375 45.35 -14.47 8.74
N LEU A 376 44.65 -14.37 7.60
CA LEU A 376 43.49 -13.50 7.43
C LEU A 376 42.24 -14.34 7.11
N THR A 377 41.22 -14.23 7.95
CA THR A 377 39.99 -15.04 7.84
C THR A 377 38.75 -14.21 8.17
N ASN A 378 37.56 -14.75 7.93
CA ASN A 378 36.27 -14.19 8.35
C ASN A 378 36.09 -12.73 7.91
N PHE A 379 36.23 -12.47 6.62
CA PHE A 379 36.06 -11.14 6.08
C PHE A 379 34.59 -10.74 6.06
N ILE A 380 34.32 -9.49 6.43
CA ILE A 380 32.96 -8.92 6.49
C ILE A 380 32.94 -7.59 5.75
N LEU A 381 31.98 -7.44 4.83
CA LEU A 381 31.71 -6.20 4.13
C LEU A 381 30.54 -5.49 4.81
N LYS A 382 30.76 -4.29 5.35
CA LYS A 382 29.73 -3.49 6.03
C LYS A 382 29.46 -2.16 5.32
N VAL A 383 28.21 -1.71 5.36
CA VAL A 383 27.80 -0.33 5.01
C VAL A 383 26.88 0.20 6.10
N ASN A 384 27.14 1.40 6.62
CA ASN A 384 26.45 1.95 7.80
C ASN A 384 26.39 0.94 8.97
N ASP A 385 27.51 0.26 9.20
CA ASP A 385 27.70 -0.80 10.21
C ASP A 385 26.83 -2.06 10.05
N ALA A 386 25.98 -2.13 9.02
CA ALA A 386 25.25 -3.34 8.64
C ALA A 386 26.09 -4.22 7.71
N THR A 387 26.18 -5.52 8.01
CA THR A 387 26.81 -6.52 7.15
C THR A 387 26.00 -6.74 5.88
N ILE A 388 26.64 -6.59 4.71
CA ILE A 388 26.02 -6.79 3.40
C ILE A 388 26.57 -7.99 2.64
N ALA A 389 27.78 -8.47 2.98
CA ALA A 389 28.38 -9.69 2.45
C ALA A 389 29.48 -10.20 3.37
N THR A 390 29.88 -11.47 3.21
CA THR A 390 30.99 -12.10 3.95
C THR A 390 31.86 -12.93 3.00
N ALA A 391 33.10 -13.18 3.40
CA ALA A 391 34.01 -14.11 2.73
C ALA A 391 34.88 -14.82 3.78
N ASP A 392 34.94 -16.15 3.77
CA ASP A 392 35.57 -16.91 4.86
C ASP A 392 37.09 -16.80 4.89
N ALA A 393 37.73 -16.67 3.72
CA ALA A 393 39.17 -16.66 3.56
C ALA A 393 39.59 -15.98 2.24
N ILE A 394 40.90 -15.76 2.09
CA ILE A 394 41.51 -15.36 0.83
C ILE A 394 41.48 -16.58 -0.12
N GLY A 395 40.86 -16.41 -1.28
CA GLY A 395 40.67 -17.45 -2.28
C GLY A 395 41.86 -17.61 -3.25
N ALA A 396 41.59 -18.27 -4.37
CA ALA A 396 42.59 -18.42 -5.44
C ALA A 396 43.01 -17.05 -6.00
N LYS A 397 44.29 -16.93 -6.42
CA LYS A 397 44.89 -15.68 -6.91
C LYS A 397 44.87 -14.55 -5.87
N ASP A 398 44.94 -14.90 -4.59
CA ASP A 398 45.03 -13.96 -3.46
C ASP A 398 43.82 -13.02 -3.33
N LEU A 399 42.65 -13.41 -3.85
CA LEU A 399 41.43 -12.58 -3.86
C LEU A 399 40.52 -12.85 -2.65
N VAL A 400 40.16 -11.78 -1.95
CA VAL A 400 38.99 -11.73 -1.07
C VAL A 400 37.78 -11.33 -1.92
N THR A 401 36.83 -12.25 -2.12
CA THR A 401 35.66 -12.02 -2.98
C THR A 401 34.37 -11.98 -2.17
N PHE A 402 33.68 -10.84 -2.21
CA PHE A 402 32.35 -10.67 -1.63
C PHE A 402 31.30 -10.74 -2.72
N VAL A 403 30.45 -11.78 -2.65
CA VAL A 403 29.22 -11.88 -3.45
C VAL A 403 28.05 -11.47 -2.57
N LEU A 404 27.23 -10.55 -3.04
CA LEU A 404 26.09 -10.04 -2.29
C LEU A 404 24.85 -10.90 -2.55
N ASP A 405 24.24 -11.44 -1.49
CA ASP A 405 22.98 -12.19 -1.58
C ASP A 405 21.81 -11.30 -2.05
N GLU A 406 21.82 -10.03 -1.62
CA GLU A 406 20.92 -8.98 -2.09
C GLU A 406 21.77 -7.85 -2.70
N PRO A 407 21.57 -7.48 -3.98
CA PRO A 407 22.33 -6.41 -4.61
C PRO A 407 22.20 -5.09 -3.85
N TYR A 408 23.31 -4.40 -3.63
CA TYR A 408 23.32 -3.15 -2.86
C TYR A 408 23.13 -1.94 -3.77
N LEU A 409 22.04 -1.20 -3.56
CA LEU A 409 21.69 -0.03 -4.36
C LEU A 409 22.52 1.21 -4.00
N VAL A 410 23.14 1.80 -5.01
CA VAL A 410 23.74 3.14 -4.96
C VAL A 410 22.97 4.03 -5.93
N GLU A 411 22.20 4.96 -5.38
CA GLU A 411 21.42 5.92 -6.18
C GLU A 411 22.34 6.82 -7.02
N LYS A 412 21.86 7.25 -8.18
CA LYS A 412 22.64 8.08 -9.12
C LYS A 412 23.25 9.31 -8.45
N GLY A 413 24.53 9.54 -8.73
CA GLY A 413 25.30 10.66 -8.17
C GLY A 413 25.59 10.58 -6.67
N GLN A 414 25.21 9.49 -6.00
CA GLN A 414 25.51 9.28 -4.58
C GLN A 414 26.81 8.50 -4.38
N GLN A 415 27.35 8.65 -3.17
CA GLN A 415 28.49 7.87 -2.69
C GLN A 415 28.06 6.97 -1.54
N ARG A 416 28.72 5.82 -1.41
CA ARG A 416 28.57 4.89 -0.27
C ARG A 416 29.94 4.40 0.15
N THR A 417 30.23 4.47 1.44
CA THR A 417 31.46 3.94 2.03
C THR A 417 31.23 2.50 2.45
N LEU A 418 32.04 1.60 1.88
CA LEU A 418 32.11 0.20 2.23
C LEU A 418 33.32 -0.01 3.13
N LYS A 419 33.13 -0.75 4.22
CA LYS A 419 34.18 -1.10 5.18
C LYS A 419 34.42 -2.59 5.15
N ILE A 420 35.67 -2.98 4.93
CA ILE A 420 36.12 -4.37 4.91
C ILE A 420 36.76 -4.68 6.24
N TYR A 421 36.18 -5.64 6.96
CA TYR A 421 36.72 -6.17 8.20
C TYR A 421 37.28 -7.57 7.98
N GLY A 422 38.20 -8.00 8.83
CA GLY A 422 38.70 -9.38 8.87
C GLY A 422 39.42 -9.72 10.16
N ASP A 423 39.58 -11.00 10.42
CA ASP A 423 40.28 -11.51 11.60
C ASP A 423 41.78 -11.67 11.34
N ILE A 424 42.59 -11.21 12.29
CA ILE A 424 44.05 -11.43 12.29
C ILE A 424 44.37 -12.69 13.08
N GLY A 425 45.08 -13.63 12.47
CA GLY A 425 45.52 -14.87 13.12
C GLY A 425 46.57 -14.62 14.21
N GLY A 426 46.53 -15.40 15.29
CA GLY A 426 47.50 -15.32 16.38
C GLY A 426 48.95 -15.68 15.98
N LYS A 427 49.12 -16.33 14.82
CA LYS A 427 50.44 -16.65 14.22
C LYS A 427 51.05 -15.53 13.38
N ALA A 428 50.31 -14.44 13.16
CA ALA A 428 50.83 -13.28 12.44
C ALA A 428 52.01 -12.62 13.19
N ARG A 429 52.92 -12.00 12.45
CA ARG A 429 54.08 -11.30 13.02
C ARG A 429 53.81 -9.81 13.06
N SER A 430 54.40 -9.12 14.05
CA SER A 430 54.29 -7.66 14.20
C SER A 430 55.04 -6.86 13.11
N SER A 431 55.61 -7.53 12.12
CA SER A 431 56.22 -6.93 10.93
C SER A 431 55.43 -7.22 9.65
N ASP A 432 54.42 -8.08 9.72
CA ASP A 432 53.62 -8.42 8.55
C ASP A 432 52.76 -7.21 8.17
N THR A 433 52.59 -7.02 6.87
CA THR A 433 51.78 -5.95 6.28
C THR A 433 50.57 -6.55 5.58
N ILE A 434 49.46 -5.81 5.60
CA ILE A 434 48.23 -6.13 4.88
C ILE A 434 47.97 -4.99 3.89
N ILE A 435 47.76 -5.35 2.62
CA ILE A 435 47.41 -4.39 1.55
C ILE A 435 46.25 -5.00 0.76
N LEU A 436 45.10 -4.33 0.72
CA LEU A 436 43.92 -4.77 -0.03
C LEU A 436 43.62 -3.77 -1.16
N ARG A 437 43.85 -4.18 -2.41
CA ARG A 437 43.60 -3.35 -3.61
C ARG A 437 42.75 -4.09 -4.64
N MET A 438 42.26 -3.38 -5.65
CA MET A 438 41.69 -4.01 -6.84
C MET A 438 42.80 -4.30 -7.86
N ASP A 439 42.63 -5.32 -8.70
CA ASP A 439 43.59 -5.65 -9.75
C ASP A 439 43.02 -5.38 -11.14
N THR A 440 41.71 -5.62 -11.33
CA THR A 440 41.03 -5.45 -12.61
C THR A 440 39.64 -4.84 -12.45
N ALA A 441 39.17 -4.09 -13.45
CA ALA A 441 37.83 -3.48 -13.43
C ALA A 441 36.68 -4.50 -13.27
N THR A 442 36.94 -5.78 -13.55
CA THR A 442 35.99 -6.90 -13.36
C THR A 442 35.88 -7.38 -11.91
N ASP A 443 36.74 -6.89 -11.02
CA ASP A 443 36.69 -7.21 -9.59
C ASP A 443 35.44 -6.59 -8.96
N ILE A 444 34.90 -5.53 -9.56
CA ILE A 444 33.58 -4.99 -9.27
C ILE A 444 32.58 -5.42 -10.34
N SER A 445 31.45 -5.97 -9.88
CA SER A 445 30.32 -6.32 -10.74
C SER A 445 29.09 -5.53 -10.30
N ALA A 446 28.55 -4.73 -11.21
CA ALA A 446 27.46 -3.82 -10.94
C ALA A 446 26.53 -3.70 -12.16
N ILE A 447 25.23 -3.50 -11.94
CA ILE A 447 24.21 -3.37 -13.00
C ILE A 447 23.52 -2.01 -12.90
N GLY A 448 23.41 -1.32 -14.03
CA GLY A 448 22.62 -0.10 -14.15
C GLY A 448 21.12 -0.40 -14.23
N LYS A 449 20.31 0.25 -13.40
CA LYS A 449 18.86 -0.05 -13.29
C LYS A 449 18.02 0.49 -14.46
N LEU A 450 18.53 1.45 -15.24
CA LEU A 450 17.79 2.07 -16.34
C LEU A 450 17.72 1.16 -17.57
N TYR A 451 18.86 0.58 -17.95
CA TYR A 451 18.96 -0.26 -19.16
C TYR A 451 19.19 -1.75 -18.85
N GLY A 452 19.47 -2.12 -17.60
CA GLY A 452 19.71 -3.50 -17.20
C GLY A 452 21.04 -4.08 -17.69
N TYR A 453 21.99 -3.23 -18.09
CA TYR A 453 23.33 -3.64 -18.54
C TYR A 453 24.34 -3.52 -17.40
N PRO A 454 25.35 -4.41 -17.34
CA PRO A 454 26.49 -4.24 -16.45
C PRO A 454 27.23 -2.93 -16.74
N VAL A 455 27.64 -2.22 -15.69
CA VAL A 455 28.37 -0.97 -15.82
C VAL A 455 29.88 -1.22 -15.82
N LEU A 456 30.63 -0.47 -16.63
CA LEU A 456 32.08 -0.46 -16.59
C LEU A 456 32.59 0.50 -15.51
N SER A 457 33.31 -0.02 -14.54
CA SER A 457 33.93 0.76 -13.45
C SER A 457 35.35 1.20 -13.78
N THR A 458 35.74 2.34 -13.25
CA THR A 458 37.11 2.88 -13.33
C THR A 458 37.80 2.73 -11.98
N ILE A 459 38.84 1.89 -11.91
CA ILE A 459 39.49 1.50 -10.64
C ILE A 459 40.84 2.21 -10.38
N LEU A 460 41.21 3.20 -11.19
CA LEU A 460 42.53 3.88 -11.18
C LEU A 460 42.94 4.57 -9.86
N ALA A 461 42.06 4.56 -8.86
CA ALA A 461 42.33 5.15 -7.54
C ALA A 461 42.53 4.08 -6.45
N VAL A 462 42.51 2.80 -6.83
CA VAL A 462 42.62 1.65 -5.92
C VAL A 462 43.27 0.44 -6.61
N ASP A 463 43.97 0.64 -7.73
CA ASP A 463 44.51 -0.47 -8.55
C ASP A 463 46.01 -0.72 -8.38
N THR A 464 46.70 0.10 -7.58
CA THR A 464 48.09 -0.11 -7.16
C THR A 464 48.28 -0.07 -5.64
N ASP A 465 49.34 -0.71 -5.13
CA ASP A 465 49.64 -0.73 -3.69
C ASP A 465 49.87 0.68 -3.10
N SER A 466 50.26 1.65 -3.93
CA SER A 466 50.49 3.05 -3.51
C SER A 466 49.22 3.89 -3.39
N GLU A 467 48.09 3.40 -3.91
CA GLU A 467 46.80 4.12 -3.92
C GLU A 467 45.87 3.67 -2.79
N VAL A 468 46.22 2.59 -2.10
CA VAL A 468 45.50 2.02 -0.96
C VAL A 468 46.33 2.07 0.31
N ASP A 469 45.71 1.78 1.45
CA ASP A 469 46.39 1.78 2.75
C ASP A 469 47.26 0.53 2.96
N THR A 470 48.46 0.74 3.49
CA THR A 470 49.33 -0.32 4.00
C THR A 470 49.20 -0.41 5.51
N LEU A 471 48.61 -1.49 6.01
CA LEU A 471 48.48 -1.73 7.45
C LEU A 471 49.64 -2.59 7.94
N THR A 472 50.32 -2.16 9.00
CA THR A 472 51.38 -2.96 9.64
C THR A 472 50.85 -3.56 10.94
N ILE A 473 50.90 -4.88 11.07
CA ILE A 473 50.38 -5.57 12.25
C ILE A 473 51.18 -5.15 13.48
N SER A 474 50.48 -4.82 14.56
CA SER A 474 51.08 -4.43 15.85
C SER A 474 50.87 -5.53 16.90
N GLY A 475 51.85 -5.82 17.75
CA GLY A 475 51.68 -6.81 18.83
C GLY A 475 53.01 -7.33 19.38
N GLY A 476 52.92 -8.02 20.51
CA GLY A 476 54.05 -8.69 21.18
C GLY A 476 53.88 -10.22 21.18
N GLN A 477 54.69 -10.92 21.98
CA GLN A 477 54.49 -12.36 22.22
C GLN A 477 53.12 -12.65 22.84
N VAL A 478 52.59 -11.73 23.64
CA VAL A 478 51.20 -11.71 24.10
C VAL A 478 50.58 -10.37 23.72
N THR A 479 49.45 -10.42 23.02
CA THR A 479 48.74 -9.22 22.56
C THR A 479 47.36 -9.15 23.20
N ILE A 480 47.00 -7.98 23.73
CA ILE A 480 45.72 -7.70 24.37
C ILE A 480 44.91 -6.76 23.47
N THR A 481 43.67 -7.12 23.21
CA THR A 481 42.73 -6.30 22.45
C THR A 481 41.45 -6.12 23.26
N PHE A 482 41.02 -4.87 23.47
CA PHE A 482 39.71 -4.58 24.05
C PHE A 482 38.65 -4.61 22.94
N ASN A 483 37.57 -5.33 23.19
CA ASN A 483 36.52 -5.59 22.20
C ASN A 483 35.19 -4.85 22.52
N GLY A 484 35.08 -4.20 23.69
CA GLY A 484 33.85 -3.56 24.17
C GLY A 484 33.38 -4.14 25.51
N PRO A 485 32.06 -4.14 25.81
CA PRO A 485 30.99 -3.51 25.05
C PRO A 485 31.09 -1.98 25.04
N ILE A 486 30.32 -1.30 24.19
CA ILE A 486 30.22 0.18 24.23
C ILE A 486 29.59 0.64 25.55
N ALA A 487 29.81 1.90 25.92
CA ALA A 487 29.12 2.49 27.08
C ALA A 487 27.60 2.41 26.90
N GLY A 488 26.87 2.08 27.95
CA GLY A 488 25.42 1.94 27.87
C GLY A 488 24.77 1.55 29.19
N ASP A 489 23.45 1.63 29.21
CA ASP A 489 22.65 1.37 30.40
C ASP A 489 22.49 -0.13 30.64
N ILE A 490 22.48 -0.52 31.91
CA ILE A 490 22.33 -1.89 32.38
C ILE A 490 21.10 -1.95 33.29
N PRO A 491 20.16 -2.89 33.08
CA PRO A 491 18.94 -2.92 33.88
C PRO A 491 19.20 -3.28 35.34
N LEU A 492 18.44 -2.67 36.26
CA LEU A 492 18.38 -3.11 37.65
C LEU A 492 18.01 -4.61 37.74
N ARG A 493 18.68 -5.37 38.60
CA ARG A 493 18.51 -6.84 38.76
C ARG A 493 18.90 -7.68 37.54
N ALA A 494 19.51 -7.09 36.52
CA ALA A 494 20.06 -7.86 35.42
C ALA A 494 21.15 -8.82 35.91
N GLN A 495 21.23 -9.99 35.26
CA GLN A 495 22.13 -11.06 35.62
C GLN A 495 23.19 -11.26 34.53
N ASP A 496 24.42 -11.62 34.90
CA ASP A 496 25.51 -11.92 33.98
C ASP A 496 25.73 -10.85 32.88
N VAL A 497 25.52 -9.58 33.24
CA VAL A 497 25.67 -8.44 32.33
C VAL A 497 27.14 -8.30 31.94
N THR A 498 27.43 -8.34 30.65
CA THR A 498 28.80 -8.17 30.15
C THR A 498 29.20 -6.69 30.25
N ILE A 499 30.27 -6.41 30.98
CA ILE A 499 30.76 -5.04 31.22
C ILE A 499 32.19 -4.81 30.72
N PHE A 500 32.88 -5.87 30.28
CA PHE A 500 34.21 -5.80 29.68
C PHE A 500 34.46 -7.04 28.82
N ASP A 501 34.97 -6.86 27.62
CA ASP A 501 35.27 -7.93 26.67
C ASP A 501 36.65 -7.69 26.06
N PHE A 502 37.49 -8.71 26.06
CA PHE A 502 38.85 -8.61 25.58
C PHE A 502 39.35 -9.92 24.98
N THR A 503 40.27 -9.82 24.02
CA THR A 503 40.97 -10.95 23.42
C THR A 503 42.42 -10.97 23.88
N LEU A 504 42.92 -12.15 24.23
CA LEU A 504 44.34 -12.42 24.36
C LEU A 504 44.80 -13.28 23.20
N ALA A 505 45.91 -12.90 22.58
CA ALA A 505 46.55 -13.65 21.51
C ALA A 505 48.00 -13.94 21.88
N THR A 506 48.51 -15.12 21.54
CA THR A 506 49.87 -15.50 21.89
C THR A 506 50.62 -16.17 20.74
N GLN A 507 51.91 -15.85 20.63
CA GLN A 507 52.82 -16.47 19.64
C GLN A 507 53.42 -17.80 20.13
N ASN A 508 53.45 -18.03 21.45
CA ASN A 508 54.11 -19.17 22.09
C ASN A 508 53.10 -19.94 22.94
N ASN A 509 53.42 -21.18 23.34
CA ASN A 509 52.63 -21.84 24.37
C ASN A 509 52.85 -21.09 25.69
N ILE A 510 51.78 -20.62 26.34
CA ILE A 510 51.86 -19.85 27.58
C ILE A 510 50.93 -20.39 28.67
N GLU A 511 51.31 -20.12 29.92
CA GLU A 511 50.46 -20.25 31.11
C GLU A 511 50.32 -18.86 31.75
N ILE A 512 49.09 -18.36 31.83
CA ILE A 512 48.74 -17.15 32.58
C ILE A 512 48.40 -17.58 34.00
N LYS A 513 49.06 -16.99 34.99
CA LYS A 513 48.91 -17.29 36.42
C LYS A 513 48.12 -16.25 37.18
N ASN A 514 48.17 -15.00 36.75
CA ASN A 514 47.45 -13.91 37.39
C ASN A 514 46.79 -13.02 36.35
N LEU A 515 45.47 -12.89 36.44
CA LEU A 515 44.72 -11.83 35.76
C LEU A 515 44.31 -10.78 36.80
N ARG A 516 44.66 -9.51 36.55
CA ARG A 516 44.35 -8.41 37.47
C ARG A 516 43.39 -7.43 36.85
N PHE A 517 42.32 -7.14 37.56
CA PHE A 517 41.33 -6.15 37.17
C PHE A 517 41.20 -5.05 38.23
N TYR A 518 40.68 -3.92 37.79
CA TYR A 518 40.28 -2.82 38.64
C TYR A 518 38.88 -2.38 38.24
N ALA A 519 37.93 -2.47 39.18
CA ALA A 519 36.57 -2.00 38.99
C ALA A 519 36.35 -0.70 39.78
N THR A 520 35.71 0.29 39.17
CA THR A 520 35.32 1.56 39.84
C THR A 520 33.85 1.81 39.68
N THR A 521 33.19 2.30 40.73
CA THR A 521 31.78 2.66 40.70
C THR A 521 31.56 4.14 41.05
N THR A 522 30.46 4.73 40.57
CA THR A 522 30.04 6.10 40.92
C THR A 522 28.61 6.12 41.43
N ASN A 523 28.24 7.12 42.23
CA ASN A 523 26.94 7.28 42.91
C ASN A 523 26.56 6.21 43.94
N TYR A 524 27.40 5.17 44.03
CA TYR A 524 27.36 4.08 44.98
C TYR A 524 27.22 4.46 46.47
N THR A 525 26.17 3.98 47.15
CA THR A 525 25.88 4.09 48.59
C THR A 525 25.87 2.72 49.31
N ALA A 526 25.34 2.65 50.54
CA ALA A 526 25.40 1.43 51.35
C ALA A 526 24.32 0.41 50.97
N ASN A 527 24.73 -0.86 50.76
CA ASN A 527 23.93 -2.03 50.31
C ASN A 527 23.70 -2.16 48.80
N GLU A 528 24.20 -1.22 47.99
CA GLU A 528 24.24 -1.36 46.53
C GLU A 528 25.38 -2.31 46.12
N GLY A 529 25.44 -2.75 44.87
CA GLY A 529 26.50 -3.66 44.43
C GLY A 529 26.47 -4.05 42.97
N TYR A 530 27.60 -4.61 42.53
CA TYR A 530 27.66 -5.44 41.33
C TYR A 530 28.24 -6.81 41.73
N PRO A 531 27.40 -7.73 42.27
CA PRO A 531 27.85 -9.05 42.67
C PRO A 531 28.22 -9.94 41.47
N ASP A 532 28.78 -11.11 41.77
CA ASP A 532 29.11 -12.14 40.78
C ASP A 532 30.06 -11.69 39.65
N TYR A 533 31.01 -10.81 39.99
CA TYR A 533 32.09 -10.38 39.11
C TYR A 533 33.01 -11.56 38.77
N LYS A 534 32.93 -12.04 37.53
CA LYS A 534 33.67 -13.22 37.07
C LYS A 534 34.08 -13.11 35.61
N VAL A 535 35.11 -13.88 35.23
CA VAL A 535 35.60 -13.95 33.85
C VAL A 535 35.12 -15.23 33.19
N TRP A 536 34.61 -15.10 31.98
CA TRP A 536 34.21 -16.19 31.10
C TRP A 536 35.20 -16.35 29.96
N ASP A 537 35.46 -17.60 29.56
CA ASP A 537 35.94 -17.96 28.23
C ASP A 537 34.72 -18.04 27.30
N VAL A 538 34.68 -17.16 26.29
CA VAL A 538 33.53 -16.99 25.41
C VAL A 538 33.38 -18.19 24.48
N GLU A 539 34.49 -18.70 23.94
CA GLU A 539 34.48 -19.84 23.03
C GLU A 539 34.05 -21.14 23.73
N GLN A 540 34.45 -21.34 24.98
CA GLN A 540 34.06 -22.51 25.77
C GLN A 540 32.70 -22.35 26.46
N ASN A 541 32.15 -21.14 26.47
CA ASN A 541 30.96 -20.78 27.22
C ASN A 541 31.05 -21.22 28.70
N ALA A 542 32.20 -20.96 29.32
CA ALA A 542 32.52 -21.42 30.67
C ALA A 542 33.10 -20.29 31.52
N VAL A 543 32.73 -20.24 32.81
CA VAL A 543 33.36 -19.37 33.80
C VAL A 543 34.73 -19.96 34.15
N ILE A 544 35.77 -19.14 34.06
CA ILE A 544 37.17 -19.58 34.26
C ILE A 544 37.82 -19.01 35.53
N THR A 545 37.10 -18.19 36.29
CA THR A 545 37.54 -17.66 37.58
C THR A 545 36.51 -17.92 38.67
N SER A 546 36.93 -17.85 39.94
CA SER A 546 35.98 -17.65 41.03
C SER A 546 35.24 -16.31 40.86
N ALA A 547 34.02 -16.20 41.40
CA ALA A 547 33.28 -14.94 41.45
C ALA A 547 33.69 -14.08 42.66
N GLN A 548 33.65 -12.75 42.51
CA GLN A 548 33.80 -11.78 43.60
C GLN A 548 32.72 -10.69 43.51
N ASP A 549 32.44 -9.99 44.61
CA ASP A 549 31.47 -8.89 44.59
C ASP A 549 32.17 -7.53 44.51
N ILE A 550 31.63 -6.64 43.68
CA ILE A 550 32.05 -5.23 43.65
C ILE A 550 31.10 -4.44 44.54
N ALA A 551 31.48 -4.26 45.80
CA ALA A 551 30.70 -3.57 46.83
C ALA A 551 31.42 -2.34 47.44
N ALA A 552 32.23 -1.66 46.61
CA ALA A 552 32.98 -0.47 47.01
C ALA A 552 33.20 0.46 45.80
N THR A 553 33.51 1.74 46.07
CA THR A 553 33.79 2.75 45.03
C THR A 553 34.97 2.38 44.12
N SER A 554 35.88 1.55 44.61
CA SER A 554 36.96 0.97 43.81
C SER A 554 37.42 -0.35 44.39
N THR A 555 37.57 -1.37 43.55
CA THR A 555 37.95 -2.74 43.94
C THR A 555 39.05 -3.24 43.02
N ALA A 556 40.16 -3.69 43.60
CA ALA A 556 41.22 -4.39 42.86
C ALA A 556 41.01 -5.90 42.98
N ILE A 557 40.94 -6.59 41.85
CA ILE A 557 40.69 -8.03 41.78
C ILE A 557 41.91 -8.72 41.17
N THR A 558 42.36 -9.82 41.77
CA THR A 558 43.39 -10.70 41.20
C THR A 558 42.87 -12.12 41.17
N PHE A 559 42.67 -12.65 39.97
CA PHE A 559 42.36 -14.06 39.76
C PHE A 559 43.65 -14.83 39.55
N THR A 560 43.84 -15.89 40.35
CA THR A 560 45.05 -16.74 40.34
C THR A 560 44.84 -18.07 39.63
N ASP A 561 43.67 -18.27 39.04
CA ASP A 561 43.35 -19.45 38.24
C ASP A 561 44.27 -19.49 37.01
N THR A 562 44.87 -20.64 36.74
CA THR A 562 45.84 -20.80 35.65
C THR A 562 45.13 -21.03 34.33
N ILE A 563 45.49 -20.26 33.30
CA ILE A 563 44.95 -20.38 31.95
C ILE A 563 46.08 -20.76 31.00
N GLU A 564 45.96 -21.91 30.34
CA GLU A 564 46.90 -22.34 29.30
C GLU A 564 46.40 -21.92 27.92
N MET A 565 47.29 -21.35 27.11
CA MET A 565 47.04 -20.99 25.72
C MET A 565 48.16 -21.55 24.84
N SER A 566 47.78 -22.12 23.70
CA SER A 566 48.71 -22.71 22.74
C SER A 566 49.32 -21.65 21.83
N ALA A 567 50.50 -21.94 21.29
CA ALA A 567 51.16 -21.07 20.31
C ALA A 567 50.27 -20.78 19.10
N GLY A 568 50.09 -19.48 18.78
CA GLY A 568 49.23 -19.01 17.70
C GLY A 568 47.75 -18.91 18.06
N GLU A 569 47.36 -19.25 19.30
CA GLU A 569 45.98 -19.18 19.76
C GLU A 569 45.55 -17.73 20.06
N SER A 570 44.27 -17.43 19.80
CA SER A 570 43.60 -16.22 20.26
C SER A 570 42.32 -16.64 20.96
N ARG A 571 42.16 -16.25 22.23
CA ARG A 571 40.96 -16.55 23.04
C ARG A 571 40.30 -15.27 23.51
N ARG A 572 38.97 -15.27 23.46
CA ARG A 572 38.14 -14.14 23.89
C ARG A 572 37.60 -14.41 25.28
N TYR A 573 37.74 -13.41 26.12
CA TYR A 573 37.26 -13.42 27.48
C TYR A 573 36.30 -12.26 27.70
N LYS A 574 35.32 -12.47 28.57
CA LYS A 574 34.41 -11.40 29.01
C LYS A 574 34.28 -11.40 30.52
N VAL A 575 34.11 -10.22 31.09
CA VAL A 575 33.77 -10.00 32.49
C VAL A 575 32.26 -9.75 32.56
N THR A 576 31.59 -10.51 33.42
CA THR A 576 30.18 -10.30 33.72
C THR A 576 29.99 -9.91 35.18
N VAL A 577 28.90 -9.19 35.46
CA VAL A 577 28.40 -8.88 36.81
C VAL A 577 26.90 -9.02 36.85
N ASP A 578 26.36 -9.28 38.03
CA ASP A 578 24.96 -9.03 38.33
C ASP A 578 24.79 -7.58 38.79
N VAL A 579 23.59 -7.03 38.65
CA VAL A 579 23.24 -5.68 39.14
C VAL A 579 22.37 -5.83 40.39
N ASP A 580 22.80 -5.28 41.52
CA ASP A 580 22.06 -5.43 42.78
C ASP A 580 20.63 -4.85 42.68
N ALA A 581 19.70 -5.43 43.44
CA ALA A 581 18.33 -4.97 43.53
C ALA A 581 18.17 -3.62 44.22
N ASP A 582 19.17 -3.21 45.01
CA ASP A 582 19.20 -1.96 45.75
C ASP A 582 19.92 -0.82 45.00
N ASN A 583 20.54 -1.07 43.84
CA ASN A 583 21.14 -0.02 43.01
C ASN A 583 20.10 1.03 42.58
N ASP A 584 20.52 2.29 42.54
CA ASP A 584 19.72 3.41 42.07
C ASP A 584 19.96 3.68 40.58
N THR A 585 18.98 4.31 39.93
CA THR A 585 19.17 4.84 38.57
C THR A 585 20.32 5.84 38.57
N GLY A 586 21.33 5.60 37.72
CA GLY A 586 22.51 6.46 37.60
C GLY A 586 23.75 5.95 38.33
N ASP A 587 23.66 4.85 39.08
CA ASP A 587 24.84 4.15 39.58
C ASP A 587 25.62 3.58 38.41
N SER A 588 26.96 3.63 38.44
CA SER A 588 27.75 3.14 37.31
C SER A 588 28.90 2.24 37.73
N ILE A 589 29.38 1.41 36.78
CA ILE A 589 30.58 0.59 36.90
C ILE A 589 31.47 0.75 35.65
N ILE A 590 32.78 0.78 35.88
CA ILE A 590 33.82 0.67 34.85
C ILE A 590 34.76 -0.44 35.27
N THR A 591 35.15 -1.30 34.33
CA THR A 591 36.17 -2.34 34.52
C THR A 591 37.40 -2.05 33.69
N SER A 592 38.59 -2.22 34.26
CA SER A 592 39.87 -2.17 33.55
C SER A 592 40.68 -3.43 33.81
N LEU A 593 41.28 -3.99 32.75
CA LEU A 593 42.34 -4.99 32.87
C LEU A 593 43.66 -4.26 33.18
N LEU A 594 44.30 -4.60 34.29
CA LEU A 594 45.55 -3.98 34.71
C LEU A 594 46.76 -4.55 33.96
N ALA A 595 47.85 -3.78 33.91
CA ALA A 595 49.10 -4.23 33.31
C ALA A 595 49.63 -5.51 33.99
N PHE A 596 50.14 -6.44 33.19
CA PHE A 596 50.82 -7.64 33.69
C PHE A 596 52.15 -7.27 34.36
N GLN A 597 52.47 -8.02 35.41
CA GLN A 597 53.68 -7.95 36.21
C GLN A 597 54.59 -9.14 35.89
N SER A 598 55.87 -9.01 36.27
CA SER A 598 56.85 -10.07 36.04
C SER A 598 56.43 -11.35 36.76
N GLY A 599 56.35 -12.45 36.02
CA GLY A 599 55.96 -13.77 36.53
C GLY A 599 54.47 -14.12 36.39
N ASP A 600 53.63 -13.21 35.90
CA ASP A 600 52.22 -13.50 35.66
C ASP A 600 51.98 -14.38 34.43
N ILE A 601 52.84 -14.29 33.41
CA ILE A 601 52.76 -15.14 32.21
C ILE A 601 54.07 -15.90 32.06
N LYS A 602 53.95 -17.22 31.97
CA LYS A 602 55.07 -18.13 31.73
C LYS A 602 55.03 -18.62 30.28
N ASN A 603 56.15 -18.53 29.57
CA ASN A 603 56.35 -19.16 28.28
C ASN A 603 56.73 -20.63 28.52
N LEU A 604 55.90 -21.55 28.04
CA LEU A 604 56.05 -22.99 28.23
C LEU A 604 57.06 -23.62 27.27
N ASP A 605 57.35 -22.96 26.14
CA ASP A 605 58.27 -23.47 25.12
C ASP A 605 59.73 -23.40 25.57
N ASN A 606 60.07 -22.36 26.33
CA ASN A 606 61.42 -22.15 26.87
C ASN A 606 61.49 -22.15 28.40
N ASN A 607 60.34 -22.35 29.08
CA ASN A 607 60.20 -22.40 30.54
C ASN A 607 60.68 -21.11 31.26
N THR A 608 60.59 -19.95 30.62
CA THR A 608 60.92 -18.62 31.19
C THR A 608 59.67 -17.73 31.31
N ASN A 609 59.75 -16.61 32.03
CA ASN A 609 58.65 -15.63 32.08
C ASN A 609 58.62 -14.81 30.78
N VAL A 610 57.43 -14.49 30.27
CA VAL A 610 57.30 -13.55 29.15
C VAL A 610 57.78 -12.18 29.60
N ALA A 611 58.62 -11.52 28.81
CA ALA A 611 59.12 -10.19 29.14
C ALA A 611 57.98 -9.16 29.06
N LEU A 612 57.94 -8.19 29.97
CA LEU A 612 56.88 -7.18 30.01
C LEU A 612 56.79 -6.33 28.74
N ALA A 613 57.92 -6.13 28.05
CA ALA A 613 57.98 -5.43 26.76
C ALA A 613 57.39 -6.25 25.61
N ASP A 614 57.28 -7.57 25.77
CA ASP A 614 56.68 -8.49 24.80
C ASP A 614 55.17 -8.71 25.06
N ILE A 615 54.59 -7.99 26.02
CA ILE A 615 53.15 -7.93 26.26
C ILE A 615 52.65 -6.59 25.72
N VAL A 616 51.70 -6.60 24.78
CA VAL A 616 51.30 -5.39 24.06
C VAL A 616 49.78 -5.25 24.01
N PRO A 617 49.21 -4.14 24.52
CA PRO A 617 49.83 -3.18 25.43
C PRO A 617 50.07 -3.81 26.80
N ASN A 618 51.17 -3.43 27.48
CA ASN A 618 51.34 -3.70 28.91
C ASN A 618 51.08 -2.44 29.75
N SER A 619 49.92 -1.84 29.54
CA SER A 619 49.34 -0.75 30.34
C SER A 619 47.93 -1.13 30.75
N ALA A 620 47.32 -0.40 31.69
CA ALA A 620 45.91 -0.63 32.00
C ALA A 620 45.05 -0.43 30.74
N VAL A 621 44.21 -1.42 30.43
CA VAL A 621 43.25 -1.42 29.33
C VAL A 621 41.89 -1.10 29.94
N ASN A 622 41.41 0.12 29.72
CA ASN A 622 40.17 0.61 30.33
C ASN A 622 38.95 0.21 29.51
N GLY A 623 37.91 -0.26 30.20
CA GLY A 623 36.59 -0.49 29.63
C GLY A 623 35.77 0.79 29.54
N ASN A 624 34.52 0.60 29.14
CA ASN A 624 33.53 1.66 29.05
C ASN A 624 32.66 1.75 30.31
N THR A 625 31.98 2.88 30.49
CA THR A 625 31.05 3.09 31.61
C THR A 625 29.70 2.43 31.34
N HIS A 626 29.20 1.68 32.32
CA HIS A 626 27.87 1.09 32.32
C HIS A 626 27.04 1.64 33.47
N THR A 627 25.81 2.08 33.20
CA THR A 627 24.96 2.79 34.17
C THR A 627 23.71 2.00 34.49
N THR A 628 23.42 1.75 35.76
CA THR A 628 22.18 1.12 36.19
C THR A 628 20.98 2.00 35.84
N GLU A 629 19.98 1.44 35.17
CA GLU A 629 18.67 2.06 34.97
C GLU A 629 17.54 1.16 35.47
N VAL A 630 16.51 1.78 36.05
CA VAL A 630 15.32 1.08 36.55
C VAL A 630 14.24 1.00 35.46
N PRO A 631 13.90 -0.20 34.95
CA PRO A 631 12.84 -0.36 33.96
C PRO A 631 11.52 0.21 34.47
N THR A 632 10.92 1.12 33.72
CA THR A 632 9.68 1.82 34.11
C THR A 632 8.64 1.76 32.99
N LEU A 633 7.39 1.47 33.36
CA LEU A 633 6.22 1.55 32.47
C LEU A 633 5.28 2.67 32.93
N THR A 634 5.13 3.69 32.11
CA THR A 634 4.28 4.85 32.41
C THR A 634 2.90 4.71 31.78
N LEU A 635 1.84 4.78 32.60
CA LEU A 635 0.44 4.80 32.17
C LEU A 635 -0.07 6.23 31.93
N GLN A 636 -0.80 6.42 30.83
CA GLN A 636 -1.60 7.61 30.58
C GLN A 636 -2.89 7.27 29.80
N LEU A 637 -3.90 8.15 29.89
CA LEU A 637 -5.08 8.11 29.02
C LEU A 637 -4.70 8.49 27.58
N ALA A 638 -5.06 7.65 26.60
CA ALA A 638 -4.83 7.96 25.19
C ALA A 638 -5.86 8.96 24.66
N GLY A 639 -5.49 9.74 23.63
CA GLY A 639 -6.38 10.73 23.00
C GLY A 639 -7.49 10.14 22.11
N SER A 640 -7.48 8.83 21.87
CA SER A 640 -8.51 8.12 21.12
C SER A 640 -8.81 6.75 21.76
N PRO A 641 -10.05 6.23 21.66
CA PRO A 641 -11.26 6.85 21.10
C PRO A 641 -11.78 8.04 21.94
N SER A 642 -12.60 8.90 21.32
CA SER A 642 -13.39 9.93 22.00
C SER A 642 -14.77 9.40 22.38
N SER A 643 -15.51 10.15 23.21
CA SER A 643 -16.88 9.78 23.59
C SER A 643 -17.80 9.68 22.38
N GLN A 644 -18.58 8.61 22.32
CA GLN A 644 -19.46 8.30 21.19
C GLN A 644 -20.75 7.61 21.65
N THR A 645 -21.76 7.66 20.79
CA THR A 645 -23.04 6.99 20.98
C THR A 645 -23.11 5.74 20.11
N TYR A 646 -23.53 4.63 20.71
CA TYR A 646 -23.66 3.35 20.05
C TYR A 646 -25.04 2.76 20.29
N VAL A 647 -25.58 2.13 19.26
CA VAL A 647 -26.84 1.39 19.39
C VAL A 647 -26.57 0.10 20.16
N ARG A 648 -27.51 -0.28 21.02
CA ARG A 648 -27.46 -1.54 21.76
C ARG A 648 -27.31 -2.73 20.82
N GLY A 649 -26.59 -3.76 21.27
CA GLY A 649 -26.23 -4.91 20.44
C GLY A 649 -24.98 -4.71 19.58
N THR A 650 -24.41 -3.49 19.53
CA THR A 650 -23.16 -3.26 18.79
C THR A 650 -22.01 -4.04 19.40
N THR A 651 -21.30 -4.78 18.56
CA THR A 651 -20.12 -5.57 18.95
C THR A 651 -18.83 -4.79 18.74
N LYS A 652 -17.79 -5.10 19.54
CA LYS A 652 -16.44 -4.50 19.42
C LYS A 652 -16.41 -2.96 19.49
N VAL A 653 -17.31 -2.37 20.26
CA VAL A 653 -17.32 -0.94 20.58
C VAL A 653 -16.01 -0.55 21.27
N PRO A 654 -15.27 0.46 20.77
CA PRO A 654 -14.06 0.96 21.42
C PRO A 654 -14.41 1.89 22.58
N PHE A 655 -14.27 1.40 23.81
CA PHE A 655 -14.65 2.14 25.02
C PHE A 655 -13.64 3.21 25.41
N VAL A 656 -12.35 2.87 25.44
CA VAL A 656 -11.27 3.76 25.92
C VAL A 656 -9.91 3.26 25.43
N GLY A 657 -8.93 4.16 25.30
CA GLY A 657 -7.55 3.84 24.98
C GLY A 657 -6.61 4.21 26.12
N PHE A 658 -5.63 3.36 26.40
CA PHE A 658 -4.58 3.60 27.39
C PHE A 658 -3.22 3.53 26.71
N SER A 659 -2.36 4.52 26.96
CA SER A 659 -0.98 4.52 26.48
C SER A 659 -0.02 4.05 27.56
N PHE A 660 0.88 3.15 27.18
CA PHE A 660 1.91 2.58 28.01
C PHE A 660 3.26 2.91 27.38
N ARG A 661 4.13 3.64 28.09
CA ARG A 661 5.47 3.99 27.62
C ARG A 661 6.53 3.29 28.45
N ALA A 662 7.44 2.56 27.80
CA ALA A 662 8.60 1.97 28.47
C ALA A 662 9.78 2.94 28.48
N THR A 663 10.51 2.99 29.59
CA THR A 663 11.77 3.73 29.74
C THR A 663 12.78 2.92 30.55
N GLY A 664 14.03 2.98 30.14
CA GLY A 664 15.22 2.40 30.80
C GLY A 664 15.47 0.92 30.54
N ALA A 665 14.48 0.20 30.00
CA ALA A 665 14.65 -1.08 29.34
C ALA A 665 13.39 -1.43 28.53
N ASP A 666 13.47 -2.49 27.74
CA ASP A 666 12.29 -3.17 27.20
C ASP A 666 11.40 -3.64 28.37
N VAL A 667 10.09 -3.42 28.28
CA VAL A 667 9.15 -3.84 29.31
C VAL A 667 8.08 -4.75 28.71
N LYS A 668 7.94 -5.94 29.29
CA LYS A 668 6.87 -6.90 29.02
C LYS A 668 5.67 -6.64 29.91
N LEU A 669 4.58 -6.15 29.33
CA LEU A 669 3.29 -6.01 30.01
C LEU A 669 2.62 -7.38 30.18
N THR A 670 2.36 -7.79 31.42
CA THR A 670 1.85 -9.13 31.76
C THR A 670 0.42 -9.14 32.26
N SER A 671 -0.05 -8.06 32.89
CA SER A 671 -1.44 -7.91 33.30
C SER A 671 -1.91 -6.46 33.28
N VAL A 672 -3.18 -6.26 32.90
CA VAL A 672 -3.89 -4.98 33.06
C VAL A 672 -5.27 -5.25 33.67
N LYS A 673 -5.63 -4.55 34.74
CA LYS A 673 -6.95 -4.53 35.35
C LYS A 673 -7.65 -3.21 35.02
N VAL A 674 -8.79 -3.30 34.33
CA VAL A 674 -9.69 -2.18 34.05
C VAL A 674 -10.95 -2.29 34.89
N SER A 675 -11.59 -1.17 35.19
CA SER A 675 -12.87 -1.09 35.90
C SER A 675 -13.86 -0.30 35.07
N SER A 676 -15.14 -0.69 35.10
CA SER A 676 -16.20 0.02 34.41
C SER A 676 -17.25 0.56 35.38
N THR A 677 -17.79 1.73 35.06
CA THR A 677 -18.87 2.38 35.81
C THR A 677 -19.91 2.94 34.84
N ALA A 678 -21.11 3.24 35.34
CA ALA A 678 -22.09 4.06 34.63
C ALA A 678 -22.14 5.46 35.26
N THR A 679 -21.96 6.51 34.46
CA THR A 679 -22.13 7.91 34.93
C THR A 679 -23.57 8.38 34.87
N THR A 680 -24.36 7.77 33.98
CA THR A 680 -25.82 7.87 33.90
C THR A 680 -26.38 6.46 33.80
N GLY A 681 -27.45 6.15 34.52
CA GLY A 681 -28.05 4.82 34.55
C GLY A 681 -27.45 3.88 35.59
N THR A 682 -27.51 2.57 35.38
CA THR A 682 -26.95 1.56 36.31
C THR A 682 -26.30 0.44 35.52
N LEU A 683 -24.97 0.33 35.60
CA LEU A 683 -24.21 -0.74 34.96
C LEU A 683 -24.50 -2.09 35.63
N THR A 684 -25.09 -3.02 34.89
CA THR A 684 -25.18 -4.43 35.27
C THR A 684 -24.14 -5.28 34.55
N GLN A 685 -23.76 -6.44 35.11
CA GLN A 685 -22.67 -7.30 34.56
C GLN A 685 -22.89 -7.76 33.11
N ASN A 686 -24.14 -7.76 32.63
CA ASN A 686 -24.47 -8.25 31.29
C ASN A 686 -24.64 -7.14 30.26
N GLU A 687 -24.44 -5.87 30.61
CA GLU A 687 -24.60 -4.75 29.67
C GLU A 687 -23.37 -4.52 28.80
N ILE A 688 -22.18 -4.82 29.32
CA ILE A 688 -20.93 -4.83 28.56
C ILE A 688 -20.35 -6.25 28.59
N GLN A 689 -20.17 -6.85 27.42
CA GLN A 689 -19.78 -8.25 27.25
C GLN A 689 -18.53 -8.36 26.36
N ASN A 690 -17.86 -9.51 26.37
CA ASN A 690 -16.73 -9.81 25.46
C ASN A 690 -15.67 -8.70 25.40
N ILE A 691 -15.28 -8.19 26.57
CA ILE A 691 -14.31 -7.10 26.72
C ILE A 691 -12.91 -7.67 26.46
N GLY A 692 -12.13 -7.01 25.59
CA GLY A 692 -10.75 -7.36 25.25
C GLY A 692 -9.87 -6.13 25.06
N LEU A 693 -8.55 -6.33 25.14
CA LEU A 693 -7.53 -5.33 24.81
C LEU A 693 -7.06 -5.53 23.38
N TYR A 694 -6.92 -4.42 22.65
CA TYR A 694 -6.53 -4.39 21.24
C TYR A 694 -5.34 -3.45 21.04
N ASP A 695 -4.38 -3.90 20.24
CA ASP A 695 -3.34 -3.08 19.64
C ASP A 695 -3.73 -2.81 18.18
N GLY A 696 -4.22 -1.60 17.90
CA GLY A 696 -4.96 -1.30 16.67
C GLY A 696 -6.19 -2.20 16.50
N GLU A 697 -6.18 -3.02 15.45
CA GLU A 697 -7.24 -4.01 15.19
C GLU A 697 -6.92 -5.42 15.72
N THR A 698 -5.70 -5.66 16.20
CA THR A 698 -5.27 -6.97 16.70
C THR A 698 -5.62 -7.11 18.17
N ARG A 699 -6.40 -8.13 18.53
CA ARG A 699 -6.67 -8.45 19.94
C ARG A 699 -5.43 -9.04 20.60
N VAL A 700 -4.97 -8.45 21.70
CA VAL A 700 -3.77 -8.88 22.45
C VAL A 700 -4.10 -9.59 23.77
N SER A 701 -5.38 -9.71 24.12
CA SER A 701 -5.87 -10.42 25.30
C SER A 701 -6.92 -11.48 24.96
N ASP A 702 -7.27 -12.29 25.96
CA ASP A 702 -8.54 -13.02 25.97
C ASP A 702 -9.73 -12.06 26.13
N GLU A 703 -10.91 -12.50 25.68
CA GLU A 703 -12.18 -11.80 25.92
C GLU A 703 -12.78 -12.23 27.27
N LYS A 704 -13.28 -11.26 28.02
CA LYS A 704 -13.84 -11.48 29.36
C LYS A 704 -15.12 -10.67 29.58
N SER A 705 -15.93 -11.10 30.53
CA SER A 705 -17.07 -10.33 31.04
C SER A 705 -16.71 -9.57 32.31
N LEU A 706 -17.50 -8.55 32.65
CA LEU A 706 -17.36 -7.84 33.92
C LEU A 706 -17.52 -8.79 35.11
N ALA A 707 -16.61 -8.70 36.07
CA ALA A 707 -16.74 -9.38 37.36
C ALA A 707 -17.80 -8.69 38.25
N THR A 708 -18.06 -9.25 39.44
CA THR A 708 -19.03 -8.70 40.40
C THR A 708 -18.68 -7.31 40.91
N ASP A 709 -17.40 -6.93 40.88
CA ASP A 709 -16.90 -5.59 41.22
C ASP A 709 -16.84 -4.65 39.99
N SER A 710 -17.46 -5.04 38.87
CA SER A 710 -17.44 -4.32 37.58
C SER A 710 -16.03 -4.13 37.00
N SER A 711 -15.10 -5.05 37.29
CA SER A 711 -13.75 -5.03 36.74
C SER A 711 -13.46 -6.18 35.77
N VAL A 712 -12.42 -6.01 34.96
CA VAL A 712 -11.83 -7.06 34.12
C VAL A 712 -10.33 -7.05 34.31
N THR A 713 -9.75 -8.19 34.66
CA THR A 713 -8.30 -8.40 34.69
C THR A 713 -7.87 -9.21 33.48
N PHE A 714 -7.09 -8.61 32.59
CA PHE A 714 -6.42 -9.27 31.49
C PHE A 714 -5.07 -9.79 31.96
N ASN A 715 -5.03 -11.04 32.43
CA ASN A 715 -3.80 -11.74 32.80
C ASN A 715 -3.26 -12.55 31.61
N ASN A 716 -1.98 -12.93 31.65
CA ASN A 716 -1.26 -13.65 30.59
C ASN A 716 -1.00 -12.84 29.31
N LEU A 717 -0.89 -11.52 29.44
CA LEU A 717 -0.37 -10.70 28.35
C LEU A 717 1.12 -11.04 28.14
N SER A 718 1.56 -11.02 26.87
CA SER A 718 2.96 -11.21 26.51
C SER A 718 3.41 -10.11 25.55
N LEU A 719 3.03 -8.87 25.87
CA LEU A 719 3.27 -7.72 25.03
C LEU A 719 4.55 -7.01 25.48
N THR A 720 5.60 -7.08 24.67
CA THR A 720 6.83 -6.30 24.88
C THR A 720 6.67 -4.92 24.26
N ILE A 721 6.98 -3.89 25.05
CA ILE A 721 7.07 -2.49 24.65
C ILE A 721 8.55 -2.14 24.71
N LYS A 722 9.14 -1.71 23.59
CA LYS A 722 10.57 -1.42 23.51
C LYS A 722 10.92 -0.18 24.31
N ASP A 723 12.15 -0.10 24.80
CA ASP A 723 12.61 1.13 25.46
C ASP A 723 12.37 2.38 24.59
N GLY A 724 11.86 3.43 25.21
CA GLY A 724 11.43 4.67 24.55
C GLY A 724 10.09 4.58 23.79
N GLU A 725 9.58 3.39 23.49
CA GLU A 725 8.33 3.16 22.76
C GLU A 725 7.10 3.51 23.62
N THR A 726 6.09 4.10 22.98
CA THR A 726 4.73 4.23 23.56
C THR A 726 3.76 3.38 22.78
N LYS A 727 3.10 2.43 23.45
CA LYS A 727 2.08 1.57 22.87
C LYS A 727 0.69 1.93 23.39
N THR A 728 -0.27 2.12 22.50
CA THR A 728 -1.66 2.41 22.85
C THR A 728 -2.51 1.15 22.74
N LEU A 729 -3.14 0.76 23.84
CA LEU A 729 -4.09 -0.36 23.88
C LEU A 729 -5.51 0.15 24.05
N THR A 730 -6.42 -0.29 23.19
CA THR A 730 -7.84 0.05 23.25
C THR A 730 -8.63 -1.07 23.92
N VAL A 731 -9.46 -0.73 24.91
CA VAL A 731 -10.47 -1.63 25.44
C VAL A 731 -11.65 -1.63 24.47
N LYS A 732 -11.93 -2.77 23.83
CA LYS A 732 -13.12 -2.97 23.00
C LYS A 732 -14.04 -4.01 23.64
N GLY A 733 -15.36 -3.85 23.51
CA GLY A 733 -16.34 -4.80 24.02
C GLY A 733 -17.69 -4.68 23.33
N ASN A 734 -18.63 -5.56 23.65
CA ASN A 734 -19.98 -5.55 23.10
C ASN A 734 -20.94 -4.82 24.05
N ILE A 735 -21.82 -3.98 23.52
CA ILE A 735 -22.97 -3.46 24.25
C ILE A 735 -24.13 -4.45 24.07
N SER A 736 -24.71 -4.91 25.17
CA SER A 736 -25.85 -5.83 25.16
C SER A 736 -27.06 -5.24 24.44
N SER A 737 -27.83 -6.06 23.73
CA SER A 737 -29.15 -5.65 23.20
C SER A 737 -30.13 -5.28 24.31
N ASN A 738 -29.90 -5.78 25.53
CA ASN A 738 -30.70 -5.50 26.73
C ASN A 738 -30.15 -4.34 27.59
N ALA A 739 -29.10 -3.64 27.14
CA ALA A 739 -28.64 -2.43 27.85
C ALA A 739 -29.78 -1.42 28.04
N THR A 740 -29.68 -0.49 28.97
CA THR A 740 -30.73 0.53 29.20
C THR A 740 -30.54 1.76 28.29
N ASN A 741 -31.59 2.57 28.07
CA ASN A 741 -31.53 3.72 27.16
C ASN A 741 -30.83 4.89 27.81
N ASN A 742 -29.89 5.49 27.09
CA ASN A 742 -29.09 6.63 27.54
C ASN A 742 -28.18 6.31 28.73
N ASP A 743 -27.88 5.03 28.96
CA ASP A 743 -26.84 4.63 29.89
C ASP A 743 -25.48 5.04 29.32
N VAL A 744 -24.62 5.56 30.20
CA VAL A 744 -23.31 6.09 29.82
C VAL A 744 -22.22 5.32 30.54
N TYR A 745 -21.52 4.47 29.80
CA TYR A 745 -20.49 3.59 30.32
C TYR A 745 -19.10 4.23 30.23
N VAL A 746 -18.34 4.12 31.32
CA VAL A 746 -16.94 4.54 31.40
C VAL A 746 -16.10 3.32 31.73
N VAL A 747 -14.91 3.24 31.13
CA VAL A 747 -13.89 2.26 31.48
C VAL A 747 -12.62 2.99 31.88
N SER A 748 -12.01 2.60 33.00
CA SER A 748 -10.88 3.30 33.63
C SER A 748 -9.84 2.30 34.14
N ILE A 749 -8.60 2.77 34.29
CA ILE A 749 -7.60 2.11 35.13
C ILE A 749 -7.45 2.98 36.38
N LEU A 750 -7.83 2.44 37.54
CA LEU A 750 -8.01 3.25 38.76
C LEU A 750 -6.69 3.63 39.46
N GLY A 751 -5.55 3.11 39.02
CA GLY A 751 -4.24 3.49 39.52
C GLY A 751 -3.09 3.01 38.65
N ALA A 752 -1.99 3.76 38.63
CA ALA A 752 -0.74 3.37 38.00
C ALA A 752 0.17 2.68 39.02
N ASN A 753 -0.18 1.44 39.40
CA ASN A 753 0.57 0.64 40.37
C ASN A 753 0.35 -0.86 40.14
N SER A 754 1.06 -1.70 40.90
CA SER A 754 1.04 -3.17 40.79
C SER A 754 -0.32 -3.83 41.04
N THR A 755 -1.31 -3.11 41.60
CA THR A 755 -2.68 -3.62 41.74
C THR A 755 -3.41 -3.68 40.40
N TYR A 756 -3.09 -2.76 39.49
CA TYR A 756 -3.77 -2.63 38.20
C TYR A 756 -2.93 -3.02 37.01
N ILE A 757 -1.60 -2.91 37.11
CA ILE A 757 -0.69 -3.19 36.02
C ILE A 757 0.45 -4.04 36.57
N THR A 758 0.73 -5.17 35.94
CA THR A 758 1.97 -5.90 36.18
C THR A 758 2.78 -5.91 34.91
N ALA A 759 4.06 -5.62 35.04
CA ALA A 759 5.00 -5.62 33.93
C ALA A 759 6.36 -6.07 34.44
N THR A 760 7.12 -6.74 33.57
CA THR A 760 8.48 -7.21 33.88
C THR A 760 9.45 -6.76 32.81
N ASP A 761 10.74 -6.73 33.12
CA ASP A 761 11.79 -6.66 32.09
C ASP A 761 11.93 -8.01 31.34
N PRO A 762 12.87 -8.15 30.37
CA PRO A 762 13.10 -9.40 29.66
C PRO A 762 13.59 -10.55 30.54
N ASP A 763 14.23 -10.24 31.67
CA ASP A 763 14.79 -11.21 32.61
C ASP A 763 13.74 -11.69 33.65
N GLY A 764 12.56 -11.06 33.67
CA GLY A 764 11.43 -11.44 34.51
C GLY A 764 11.32 -10.65 35.81
N ASN A 765 12.16 -9.62 36.01
CA ASN A 765 12.09 -8.75 37.18
C ASN A 765 10.93 -7.76 37.04
N SER A 766 10.31 -7.37 38.16
CA SER A 766 9.21 -6.40 38.13
C SER A 766 9.69 -5.02 37.69
N ALA A 767 9.02 -4.44 36.69
CA ALA A 767 9.22 -3.06 36.28
C ALA A 767 8.48 -2.10 37.22
N THR A 768 9.00 -0.88 37.38
CA THR A 768 8.32 0.20 38.10
C THR A 768 7.11 0.68 37.30
N ILE A 769 5.95 0.79 37.94
CA ILE A 769 4.75 1.35 37.30
C ILE A 769 4.61 2.82 37.69
N ALA A 770 4.59 3.70 36.69
CA ALA A 770 4.51 5.14 36.85
C ALA A 770 3.31 5.74 36.10
N GLY A 771 3.07 7.04 36.29
CA GLY A 771 1.97 7.77 35.67
C GLY A 771 0.79 8.02 36.61
N THR A 772 -0.42 8.16 36.07
CA THR A 772 -1.63 8.46 36.84
C THR A 772 -2.78 7.53 36.48
N ALA A 773 -3.79 7.46 37.35
CA ALA A 773 -5.03 6.74 37.04
C ALA A 773 -5.67 7.30 35.76
N ALA A 774 -6.07 6.41 34.85
CA ALA A 774 -6.51 6.78 33.52
C ALA A 774 -8.04 6.72 33.37
N ASN A 775 -8.61 7.76 32.76
CA ASN A 775 -10.05 7.96 32.56
C ASN A 775 -10.91 7.96 33.85
N THR A 776 -10.36 8.27 35.02
CA THR A 776 -11.14 8.40 36.28
C THR A 776 -11.94 9.69 36.35
N GLY A 777 -11.61 10.68 35.53
CA GLY A 777 -12.40 11.91 35.33
C GLY A 777 -13.57 11.77 34.36
N ASN A 778 -13.83 10.56 33.83
CA ASN A 778 -14.93 10.24 32.91
C ASN A 778 -14.90 11.07 31.60
N THR A 779 -13.71 11.40 31.10
CA THR A 779 -13.55 12.25 29.91
C THR A 779 -13.83 11.50 28.61
N VAL A 780 -13.71 10.17 28.63
CA VAL A 780 -14.09 9.27 27.53
C VAL A 780 -15.19 8.34 28.01
N ALA A 781 -16.34 8.37 27.35
CA ALA A 781 -17.51 7.57 27.71
C ALA A 781 -18.29 7.08 26.48
N VAL A 782 -18.94 5.94 26.61
CA VAL A 782 -19.79 5.33 25.58
C VAL A 782 -21.25 5.44 26.00
N THR A 783 -22.08 6.08 25.17
CA THR A 783 -23.53 6.18 25.42
C THR A 783 -24.27 5.09 24.66
N ALA A 784 -25.13 4.33 25.33
CA ALA A 784 -25.97 3.31 24.70
C ALA A 784 -27.37 3.84 24.39
N VAL A 785 -27.82 3.70 23.14
CA VAL A 785 -29.17 4.10 22.70
C VAL A 785 -29.93 2.93 22.08
N THR A 786 -31.26 2.91 22.20
CA THR A 786 -32.10 1.82 21.68
C THR A 786 -32.09 1.73 20.15
N VAL A 787 -32.02 2.88 19.48
CA VAL A 787 -32.06 2.99 18.02
C VAL A 787 -31.24 4.21 17.63
N GLY A 788 -30.64 4.19 16.43
CA GLY A 788 -30.09 5.37 15.80
C GLY A 788 -31.18 6.35 15.40
N ASN A 789 -30.78 7.44 14.76
CA ASN A 789 -31.71 8.51 14.39
C ASN A 789 -31.65 8.79 12.88
N VAL A 790 -32.81 9.05 12.28
CA VAL A 790 -32.92 9.57 10.91
C VAL A 790 -33.43 11.01 10.93
N ASN A 791 -32.70 11.89 10.24
CA ASN A 791 -33.14 13.25 9.96
C ASN A 791 -33.40 13.44 8.47
N VAL A 792 -34.35 14.30 8.12
CA VAL A 792 -34.61 14.71 6.73
C VAL A 792 -34.47 16.22 6.58
N ALA A 793 -33.90 16.63 5.45
CA ALA A 793 -33.86 18.03 5.02
C ALA A 793 -34.21 18.10 3.53
N SER A 794 -34.68 19.26 3.08
CA SER A 794 -34.83 19.51 1.65
C SER A 794 -33.47 19.58 0.95
N ASP A 795 -33.39 19.04 -0.26
CA ASP A 795 -32.16 19.01 -1.06
C ASP A 795 -32.16 20.13 -2.12
N GLU A 796 -32.17 21.36 -1.62
CA GLU A 796 -32.52 22.58 -2.36
C GLU A 796 -31.62 22.91 -3.56
N THR A 797 -30.39 22.40 -3.59
CA THR A 797 -29.45 22.63 -4.70
C THR A 797 -29.77 21.80 -5.93
N SER A 798 -30.68 20.82 -5.82
CA SER A 798 -31.05 19.91 -6.90
C SER A 798 -32.56 19.88 -7.20
N SER A 799 -33.34 20.68 -6.45
CA SER A 799 -34.80 20.84 -6.56
C SER A 799 -35.22 22.29 -6.76
N ASP A 800 -34.51 23.06 -7.60
CA ASP A 800 -34.87 24.43 -8.01
C ASP A 800 -36.36 24.55 -8.27
N ALA A 801 -37.05 25.56 -7.74
CA ALA A 801 -38.43 25.85 -8.14
C ALA A 801 -38.60 25.91 -9.68
N GLY A 802 -39.75 25.51 -10.21
CA GLY A 802 -39.82 25.21 -11.64
C GLY A 802 -41.21 24.95 -12.22
N ILE A 803 -41.29 24.92 -13.55
CA ILE A 803 -42.49 24.51 -14.28
C ILE A 803 -42.51 22.99 -14.50
N ILE A 804 -43.63 22.35 -14.17
CA ILE A 804 -43.97 20.96 -14.48
C ILE A 804 -45.10 20.90 -15.52
N ILE A 805 -45.16 19.80 -16.27
CA ILE A 805 -46.08 19.66 -17.42
C ILE A 805 -47.24 18.74 -17.05
N ALA A 806 -48.46 19.19 -17.32
CA ALA A 806 -49.69 18.41 -17.15
C ALA A 806 -49.64 17.13 -18.01
N GLY A 807 -50.10 16.02 -17.44
CA GLY A 807 -50.02 14.69 -18.07
C GLY A 807 -48.64 14.03 -18.04
N ALA A 808 -47.62 14.68 -17.46
CA ALA A 808 -46.27 14.15 -17.38
C ALA A 808 -45.87 13.76 -15.95
N GLU A 809 -44.93 12.83 -15.84
CA GLU A 809 -44.25 12.53 -14.58
C GLU A 809 -43.11 13.54 -14.37
N SER A 810 -43.19 14.33 -13.30
CA SER A 810 -42.24 15.41 -13.02
C SER A 810 -41.72 15.35 -11.59
N VAL A 811 -40.47 15.76 -11.37
CA VAL A 811 -39.92 15.91 -10.01
C VAL A 811 -40.63 17.06 -9.31
N ILE A 812 -41.24 16.76 -8.15
CA ILE A 812 -41.92 17.76 -7.30
C ILE A 812 -41.18 18.04 -6.00
N GLY A 813 -40.30 17.13 -5.56
CA GLY A 813 -39.44 17.36 -4.39
C GLY A 813 -38.23 16.44 -4.34
N LYS A 814 -37.18 16.87 -3.65
CA LYS A 814 -36.03 16.03 -3.31
C LYS A 814 -35.66 16.26 -1.84
N PHE A 815 -35.47 15.16 -1.12
CA PHE A 815 -35.28 15.18 0.33
C PHE A 815 -34.07 14.33 0.69
N ARG A 816 -33.10 14.92 1.37
CA ARG A 816 -31.91 14.22 1.86
C ARG A 816 -32.21 13.66 3.25
N PHE A 817 -32.17 12.34 3.36
CA PHE A 817 -32.27 11.64 4.64
C PHE A 817 -30.88 11.23 5.11
N THR A 818 -30.57 11.47 6.38
CA THR A 818 -29.28 11.16 7.03
C THR A 818 -29.52 10.24 8.22
N ALA A 819 -28.88 9.09 8.24
CA ALA A 819 -28.89 8.18 9.38
C ALA A 819 -27.66 8.41 10.27
N THR A 820 -27.83 8.33 11.59
CA THR A 820 -26.73 8.46 12.56
C THR A 820 -26.72 7.26 13.52
N ASN A 821 -25.52 6.88 13.97
CA ASN A 821 -25.23 5.79 14.92
C ASN A 821 -25.45 4.36 14.39
N GLU A 822 -26.38 4.12 13.47
CA GLU A 822 -26.57 2.85 12.77
C GLU A 822 -27.15 3.00 11.36
N GLU A 823 -27.14 1.90 10.59
CA GLU A 823 -27.87 1.80 9.33
C GLU A 823 -29.37 1.70 9.63
N ILE A 824 -30.18 2.46 8.90
CA ILE A 824 -31.62 2.53 9.17
C ILE A 824 -32.40 2.31 7.87
N THR A 825 -33.44 1.48 7.95
CA THR A 825 -34.35 1.17 6.83
C THR A 825 -35.70 1.86 7.02
N ILE A 826 -36.03 2.81 6.16
CA ILE A 826 -37.33 3.50 6.22
C ILE A 826 -38.41 2.60 5.61
N ASN A 827 -39.45 2.33 6.39
CA ASN A 827 -40.57 1.46 6.02
C ASN A 827 -41.85 2.24 5.74
N ARG A 828 -42.11 3.30 6.53
CA ARG A 828 -43.31 4.13 6.37
C ARG A 828 -42.98 5.60 6.45
N MET A 829 -43.66 6.39 5.63
CA MET A 829 -43.66 7.85 5.71
C MET A 829 -44.93 8.40 5.06
N ASN A 830 -45.30 9.62 5.41
CA ASN A 830 -46.40 10.31 4.75
C ASN A 830 -45.85 11.48 3.95
N ILE A 831 -46.29 11.59 2.70
CA ILE A 831 -45.92 12.69 1.81
C ILE A 831 -47.17 13.50 1.55
N PHE A 832 -47.16 14.77 1.95
CA PHE A 832 -48.28 15.68 1.74
C PHE A 832 -48.01 16.55 0.52
N VAL A 833 -48.97 16.56 -0.40
CA VAL A 833 -48.97 17.39 -1.60
C VAL A 833 -50.08 18.43 -1.45
N ASN A 834 -49.73 19.69 -1.69
CA ASN A 834 -50.66 20.82 -1.58
C ASN A 834 -50.23 21.99 -2.48
N SER A 835 -50.96 23.11 -2.38
CA SER A 835 -50.73 24.33 -3.16
C SER A 835 -50.07 25.47 -2.37
N SER A 836 -49.59 25.22 -1.15
CA SER A 836 -48.94 26.22 -0.30
C SER A 836 -47.80 25.62 0.53
N THR A 837 -47.08 26.45 1.28
CA THR A 837 -46.02 25.99 2.19
C THR A 837 -46.55 25.40 3.50
N ASP A 838 -47.88 25.34 3.71
CA ASP A 838 -48.50 24.75 4.89
C ASP A 838 -48.26 23.24 4.93
N THR A 839 -47.69 22.74 6.01
CA THR A 839 -47.37 21.32 6.20
C THR A 839 -48.48 20.52 6.89
N THR A 840 -49.62 21.16 7.21
CA THR A 840 -50.73 20.53 7.93
C THR A 840 -51.86 20.11 7.00
N PRO A 841 -52.21 18.81 6.93
CA PRO A 841 -53.41 18.37 6.22
C PRO A 841 -54.67 18.96 6.86
N SER A 842 -55.52 19.63 6.07
CA SER A 842 -56.75 20.27 6.57
C SER A 842 -58.00 19.46 6.23
N SER A 843 -59.03 19.54 7.09
CA SER A 843 -60.32 18.87 6.93
C SER A 843 -61.38 19.71 6.20
N SER A 844 -61.05 20.95 5.83
CA SER A 844 -61.97 21.87 5.19
C SER A 844 -61.83 21.77 3.66
N PRO A 845 -62.93 21.71 2.88
CA PRO A 845 -62.91 21.63 1.41
C PRO A 845 -62.45 22.94 0.74
N ILE A 846 -61.66 23.77 1.43
CA ILE A 846 -61.11 25.00 0.89
C ILE A 846 -59.78 24.65 0.19
N THR A 847 -59.84 24.69 -1.14
CA THR A 847 -58.74 25.02 -2.07
C THR A 847 -57.51 24.11 -2.20
N ASN A 848 -57.48 22.89 -1.63
CA ASN A 848 -56.38 21.96 -1.98
C ASN A 848 -56.67 21.23 -3.30
N ASN A 849 -56.60 21.97 -4.41
CA ASN A 849 -56.69 21.48 -5.79
C ASN A 849 -55.57 20.49 -6.15
N SER A 850 -54.50 20.42 -5.35
CA SER A 850 -53.31 19.64 -5.69
C SER A 850 -53.51 18.14 -5.92
N VAL A 851 -54.63 17.54 -5.50
CA VAL A 851 -54.98 16.14 -5.84
C VAL A 851 -55.49 16.03 -7.28
N ASP A 852 -56.22 17.03 -7.76
CA ASP A 852 -56.63 17.14 -9.15
C ASP A 852 -55.41 17.36 -10.06
N GLU A 853 -54.41 18.11 -9.58
CA GLU A 853 -53.12 18.28 -10.26
C GLU A 853 -52.22 17.03 -10.19
N ILE A 854 -51.98 16.49 -9.00
CA ILE A 854 -51.08 15.35 -8.73
C ILE A 854 -51.86 14.23 -8.00
N PRO A 855 -52.57 13.37 -8.74
CA PRO A 855 -53.33 12.26 -8.14
C PRO A 855 -52.44 11.11 -7.65
N THR A 856 -51.17 11.05 -8.06
CA THR A 856 -50.25 9.96 -7.73
C THR A 856 -48.82 10.46 -7.62
N ILE A 857 -48.08 9.97 -6.64
CA ILE A 857 -46.64 10.19 -6.52
C ILE A 857 -45.85 8.89 -6.73
N LYS A 858 -44.61 9.01 -7.19
CA LYS A 858 -43.63 7.92 -7.29
C LYS A 858 -42.32 8.36 -6.63
N LEU A 859 -41.63 7.39 -6.05
CA LEU A 859 -40.41 7.61 -5.29
C LEU A 859 -39.22 7.03 -6.04
N TYR A 860 -38.10 7.75 -6.02
CA TYR A 860 -36.88 7.37 -6.72
C TYR A 860 -35.66 7.53 -5.82
N ASP A 861 -34.72 6.61 -5.96
CA ASP A 861 -33.36 6.67 -5.46
C ASP A 861 -32.42 6.74 -6.67
N GLY A 862 -31.82 7.90 -6.90
CA GLY A 862 -31.19 8.23 -8.17
C GLY A 862 -32.18 8.11 -9.34
N SER A 863 -31.90 7.23 -10.29
CA SER A 863 -32.78 6.93 -11.44
C SER A 863 -33.72 5.74 -11.22
N THR A 864 -33.58 5.02 -10.10
CA THR A 864 -34.33 3.79 -9.83
C THR A 864 -35.59 4.11 -9.04
N GLN A 865 -36.75 3.67 -9.54
CA GLN A 865 -38.00 3.79 -8.78
C GLN A 865 -37.97 2.82 -7.59
N ILE A 866 -38.35 3.30 -6.42
CA ILE A 866 -38.45 2.52 -5.18
C ILE A 866 -39.89 2.51 -4.66
N GLY A 867 -40.26 1.50 -3.88
CA GLY A 867 -41.63 1.30 -3.43
C GLY A 867 -42.56 0.76 -4.52
N HIS A 868 -43.84 1.15 -4.51
CA HIS A 868 -44.83 0.65 -5.47
C HIS A 868 -44.55 1.07 -6.91
N ALA A 869 -44.55 0.10 -7.84
CA ALA A 869 -44.32 0.35 -9.27
C ALA A 869 -45.38 1.28 -9.90
N SER A 870 -46.64 1.20 -9.44
CA SER A 870 -47.73 2.10 -9.86
C SER A 870 -47.67 3.49 -9.22
N GLY A 871 -46.80 3.70 -8.23
CA GLY A 871 -46.84 4.87 -7.35
C GLY A 871 -47.87 4.74 -6.21
N TYR A 872 -47.93 5.79 -5.41
CA TYR A 872 -48.81 5.94 -4.26
C TYR A 872 -49.91 6.95 -4.58
N PRO A 873 -51.20 6.58 -4.44
CA PRO A 873 -52.29 7.50 -4.69
C PRO A 873 -52.32 8.61 -3.63
N VAL A 874 -52.61 9.83 -4.06
CA VAL A 874 -52.85 10.97 -3.17
C VAL A 874 -54.32 10.94 -2.75
N VAL A 875 -54.59 11.02 -1.45
CA VAL A 875 -55.96 11.00 -0.93
C VAL A 875 -56.72 12.24 -1.39
N ASN A 876 -57.92 12.01 -1.94
CA ASN A 876 -58.69 13.04 -2.65
C ASN A 876 -59.61 13.91 -1.79
N SER A 877 -59.92 13.50 -0.56
CA SER A 877 -60.90 14.20 0.29
C SER A 877 -60.76 13.80 1.76
N GLY A 878 -61.38 14.59 2.64
CA GLY A 878 -61.38 14.36 4.09
C GLY A 878 -60.12 14.89 4.79
N ALA A 879 -59.95 14.54 6.06
CA ALA A 879 -58.89 15.09 6.93
C ALA A 879 -57.45 14.76 6.49
N SER A 880 -57.27 13.83 5.55
CA SER A 880 -55.98 13.47 4.96
C SER A 880 -55.88 13.82 3.49
N SER A 881 -56.76 14.69 2.97
CA SER A 881 -56.71 15.16 1.59
C SER A 881 -55.32 15.71 1.27
N GLY A 882 -54.74 15.32 0.13
CA GLY A 882 -53.38 15.66 -0.28
C GLY A 882 -52.29 14.73 0.27
N VAL A 883 -52.59 13.79 1.17
CA VAL A 883 -51.57 12.88 1.72
C VAL A 883 -51.46 11.61 0.88
N ALA A 884 -50.24 11.23 0.52
CA ALA A 884 -49.87 9.91 0.05
C ALA A 884 -49.25 9.11 1.21
N PHE A 885 -49.88 7.98 1.54
CA PHE A 885 -49.39 7.05 2.57
C PHE A 885 -48.39 6.08 1.93
N VAL A 886 -47.13 6.18 2.35
CA VAL A 886 -46.07 5.27 1.90
C VAL A 886 -45.90 4.20 2.98
N ASP A 887 -46.07 2.95 2.59
CA ASP A 887 -45.78 1.79 3.42
C ASP A 887 -44.87 0.81 2.66
N SER A 888 -44.28 -0.14 3.40
CA SER A 888 -43.48 -1.22 2.85
C SER A 888 -42.34 -0.75 1.94
N LEU A 889 -41.79 0.45 2.19
CA LEU A 889 -40.81 1.10 1.32
C LEU A 889 -39.47 0.35 1.27
N ASN A 890 -39.03 -0.20 2.42
CA ASN A 890 -37.78 -0.95 2.58
C ASN A 890 -36.55 -0.19 2.01
N TRP A 891 -36.47 1.12 2.29
CA TRP A 891 -35.39 1.96 1.75
C TRP A 891 -34.32 2.24 2.80
N THR A 892 -33.16 1.64 2.61
CA THR A 892 -32.04 1.66 3.56
C THR A 892 -31.09 2.84 3.33
N ILE A 893 -30.72 3.50 4.43
CA ILE A 893 -29.73 4.57 4.51
C ILE A 893 -28.54 4.07 5.34
N PRO A 894 -27.31 4.11 4.80
CA PRO A 894 -26.14 3.59 5.50
C PRO A 894 -25.85 4.38 6.77
N LYS A 895 -25.25 3.70 7.76
CA LYS A 895 -24.78 4.30 9.01
C LYS A 895 -23.92 5.54 8.76
N ASP A 896 -24.22 6.62 9.48
CA ASP A 896 -23.50 7.90 9.42
C ASP A 896 -23.38 8.47 7.98
N GLY A 897 -24.32 8.08 7.12
CA GLY A 897 -24.41 8.47 5.71
C GLY A 897 -25.77 9.07 5.37
N ASN A 898 -25.91 9.50 4.10
CA ASN A 898 -27.14 10.11 3.62
C ASN A 898 -27.52 9.62 2.22
N LYS A 899 -28.81 9.71 1.90
CA LYS A 899 -29.38 9.44 0.56
C LYS A 899 -30.46 10.45 0.24
N THR A 900 -30.61 10.78 -1.06
CA THR A 900 -31.65 11.69 -1.53
C THR A 900 -32.83 10.92 -2.11
N LEU A 901 -33.99 11.05 -1.48
CA LEU A 901 -35.28 10.61 -2.00
C LEU A 901 -35.79 11.63 -3.02
N THR A 902 -36.01 11.20 -4.26
CA THR A 902 -36.68 12.03 -5.27
C THR A 902 -38.15 11.67 -5.33
N VAL A 903 -39.02 12.64 -5.06
CA VAL A 903 -40.47 12.54 -5.19
C VAL A 903 -40.88 13.09 -6.53
N LYS A 904 -41.51 12.24 -7.35
CA LYS A 904 -42.12 12.65 -8.62
C LYS A 904 -43.63 12.60 -8.55
N GLY A 905 -44.29 13.66 -8.97
CA GLY A 905 -45.73 13.68 -9.18
C GLY A 905 -46.06 13.20 -10.59
N VAL A 906 -47.04 12.31 -10.72
CA VAL A 906 -47.68 11.97 -11.99
C VAL A 906 -48.79 13.00 -12.18
N ALA A 907 -48.52 14.05 -12.93
CA ALA A 907 -49.47 15.12 -13.12
C ALA A 907 -50.64 14.67 -13.99
N ASN A 908 -51.85 15.06 -13.60
CA ASN A 908 -53.05 14.85 -14.39
C ASN A 908 -53.05 15.75 -15.64
N THR A 909 -53.87 15.43 -16.64
CA THR A 909 -54.00 16.30 -17.83
C THR A 909 -54.98 17.44 -17.55
N ILE A 910 -54.84 18.57 -18.25
CA ILE A 910 -55.81 19.69 -18.15
C ILE A 910 -57.24 19.21 -18.48
N ALA A 911 -57.39 18.36 -19.50
CA ALA A 911 -58.69 17.79 -19.88
C ALA A 911 -59.31 16.89 -18.80
N ALA A 912 -58.51 16.40 -17.86
CA ALA A 912 -58.92 15.55 -16.76
C ALA A 912 -59.03 16.30 -15.42
N GLY A 913 -58.97 17.64 -15.44
CA GLY A 913 -59.29 18.50 -14.29
C GLY A 913 -58.11 19.22 -13.66
N ALA A 914 -56.88 19.06 -14.16
CA ALA A 914 -55.73 19.79 -13.62
C ALA A 914 -55.78 21.28 -14.01
N ASP A 915 -55.50 22.17 -13.06
CA ASP A 915 -55.52 23.61 -13.33
C ASP A 915 -54.16 24.14 -13.82
N SER A 916 -54.19 24.91 -14.91
CA SER A 916 -53.01 25.61 -15.41
C SER A 916 -52.64 26.78 -14.49
N GLY A 917 -51.35 26.92 -14.18
CA GLY A 917 -50.83 27.89 -13.22
C GLY A 917 -50.92 27.45 -11.76
N ALA A 918 -51.40 26.24 -11.46
CA ALA A 918 -51.52 25.75 -10.09
C ALA A 918 -50.15 25.54 -9.42
N SER A 919 -50.02 26.02 -8.18
CA SER A 919 -48.87 25.77 -7.32
C SER A 919 -48.94 24.36 -6.73
N VAL A 920 -47.79 23.68 -6.71
CA VAL A 920 -47.63 22.34 -6.14
C VAL A 920 -46.39 22.33 -5.25
N TYR A 921 -46.57 21.94 -4.00
CA TYR A 921 -45.53 21.64 -3.03
C TYR A 921 -45.63 20.19 -2.59
N SER A 922 -44.53 19.63 -2.12
CA SER A 922 -44.48 18.31 -1.49
C SER A 922 -43.77 18.40 -0.15
N HIS A 923 -44.27 17.67 0.84
CA HIS A 923 -43.78 17.72 2.21
C HIS A 923 -43.61 16.30 2.76
N ILE A 924 -42.47 16.01 3.36
CA ILE A 924 -42.32 14.86 4.25
C ILE A 924 -42.93 15.25 5.60
N LEU A 925 -43.94 14.52 6.05
CA LEU A 925 -44.57 14.77 7.35
C LEU A 925 -43.85 14.03 8.48
N ALA A 926 -43.80 14.65 9.65
CA ALA A 926 -43.35 14.00 10.89
C ALA A 926 -44.27 12.84 11.31
N GLN A 927 -45.57 12.97 11.06
CA GLN A 927 -46.58 11.97 11.45
C GLN A 927 -46.56 10.76 10.50
N GLY A 928 -46.68 9.57 11.06
CA GLY A 928 -46.73 8.32 10.30
C GLY A 928 -45.37 7.82 9.78
N PHE A 929 -44.28 8.41 10.27
CA PHE A 929 -42.92 7.95 9.99
C PHE A 929 -42.59 6.69 10.80
N GLU A 930 -41.97 5.72 10.12
CA GLU A 930 -41.41 4.53 10.76
C GLU A 930 -40.16 4.08 10.00
N ALA A 931 -39.05 3.99 10.71
CA ALA A 931 -37.81 3.42 10.22
C ALA A 931 -37.30 2.36 11.19
N GLN A 932 -36.68 1.30 10.66
CA GLN A 932 -36.18 0.15 11.39
C GLN A 932 -34.66 0.23 11.50
N GLY A 933 -34.16 0.35 12.73
CA GLY A 933 -32.75 0.11 13.06
C GLY A 933 -32.51 -1.37 13.40
N ALA A 934 -31.35 -1.71 13.94
CA ALA A 934 -30.96 -3.09 14.21
C ALA A 934 -31.80 -3.75 15.32
N THR A 935 -32.18 -2.99 16.37
CA THR A 935 -32.86 -3.55 17.54
C THR A 935 -34.25 -2.95 17.82
N ALA A 936 -34.53 -1.73 17.33
CA ALA A 936 -35.80 -1.06 17.53
C ALA A 936 -36.15 -0.14 16.34
N LYS A 937 -37.36 0.41 16.39
CA LYS A 937 -37.87 1.36 15.40
C LYS A 937 -37.57 2.80 15.83
N ASP A 938 -37.18 3.64 14.89
CA ASP A 938 -37.26 5.09 15.00
C ASP A 938 -38.60 5.54 14.40
N THR A 939 -39.44 6.17 15.23
CA THR A 939 -40.77 6.66 14.83
C THR A 939 -40.85 8.18 14.84
N THR A 940 -39.70 8.85 14.94
CA THR A 940 -39.61 10.31 15.04
C THR A 940 -38.80 10.86 13.90
N ILE A 941 -39.29 11.93 13.28
CA ILE A 941 -38.57 12.69 12.27
C ILE A 941 -39.10 14.12 12.26
N ASP A 942 -38.24 15.09 11.97
CA ASP A 942 -38.66 16.45 11.68
C ASP A 942 -39.05 16.56 10.20
N GLY A 943 -40.24 17.10 9.89
CA GLY A 943 -40.71 17.20 8.51
C GLY A 943 -39.85 18.13 7.64
N ALA A 944 -39.96 17.98 6.32
CA ALA A 944 -39.25 18.80 5.34
C ALA A 944 -40.14 19.16 4.16
N SER A 945 -39.93 20.33 3.55
CA SER A 945 -40.76 20.87 2.45
C SER A 945 -39.94 21.05 1.18
N SER A 946 -40.53 20.80 0.01
CA SER A 946 -39.94 21.13 -1.28
C SER A 946 -40.16 22.60 -1.66
N GLN A 947 -39.48 23.06 -2.71
CA GLN A 947 -39.82 24.31 -3.39
C GLN A 947 -41.09 24.17 -4.26
N GLU A 948 -41.64 25.31 -4.66
CA GLU A 948 -42.82 25.42 -5.51
C GLU A 948 -42.61 24.84 -6.91
N ARG A 949 -43.65 24.17 -7.40
CA ARG A 949 -43.82 23.81 -8.81
C ARG A 949 -45.05 24.49 -9.37
N LEU A 950 -44.95 25.00 -10.59
CA LEU A 950 -46.12 25.51 -11.32
C LEU A 950 -46.50 24.50 -12.40
N LEU A 951 -47.76 24.05 -12.37
CA LEU A 951 -48.31 23.15 -13.36
C LEU A 951 -48.80 23.94 -14.59
N TYR A 952 -48.35 23.56 -15.78
CA TYR A 952 -48.85 24.11 -17.05
C TYR A 952 -49.06 23.01 -18.08
N LYS A 953 -49.88 23.23 -19.11
CA LYS A 953 -50.09 22.28 -20.21
C LYS A 953 -48.84 22.07 -21.06
N THR A 954 -48.06 23.12 -21.22
CA THR A 954 -46.76 23.17 -21.92
C THR A 954 -45.90 24.25 -21.29
N LYS A 955 -44.63 24.37 -21.68
CA LYS A 955 -43.74 25.42 -21.20
C LYS A 955 -42.85 25.97 -22.30
N PRO A 956 -42.46 27.26 -22.21
CA PRO A 956 -41.39 27.81 -23.00
C PRO A 956 -40.03 27.52 -22.34
N THR A 957 -39.00 27.37 -23.16
CA THR A 957 -37.61 27.47 -22.73
C THR A 957 -36.94 28.56 -23.55
N ILE A 958 -36.31 29.52 -22.88
CA ILE A 958 -35.64 30.64 -23.55
C ILE A 958 -34.13 30.41 -23.50
N THR A 959 -33.41 30.65 -24.60
CA THR A 959 -31.95 30.70 -24.60
C THR A 959 -31.47 31.95 -25.29
N VAL A 960 -30.37 32.56 -24.82
CA VAL A 960 -29.82 33.80 -25.36
C VAL A 960 -28.42 33.54 -25.92
N SER A 961 -28.12 34.14 -27.07
CA SER A 961 -26.81 34.12 -27.71
C SER A 961 -26.41 35.52 -28.17
N THR A 962 -25.11 35.71 -28.41
CA THR A 962 -24.62 36.94 -29.02
C THR A 962 -25.09 37.03 -30.47
N VAL A 963 -25.33 38.25 -30.95
CA VAL A 963 -25.63 38.50 -32.37
C VAL A 963 -24.30 38.49 -33.14
N PRO A 964 -24.10 37.60 -34.13
CA PRO A 964 -22.84 37.56 -34.88
C PRO A 964 -22.54 38.90 -35.56
N GLY A 965 -21.36 39.46 -35.29
CA GLY A 965 -20.89 40.71 -35.89
C GLY A 965 -21.58 41.99 -35.39
N ALA A 966 -22.37 41.94 -34.31
CA ALA A 966 -22.98 43.13 -33.74
C ALA A 966 -21.93 44.11 -33.21
N LYS A 967 -22.02 45.36 -33.67
CA LYS A 967 -21.24 46.50 -33.20
C LYS A 967 -22.18 47.63 -32.83
N LEU A 968 -21.87 48.34 -31.77
CA LEU A 968 -22.65 49.49 -31.32
C LEU A 968 -22.39 50.67 -32.25
N GLY A 969 -23.40 51.07 -33.02
CA GLY A 969 -23.36 52.23 -33.90
C GLY A 969 -24.47 53.22 -33.58
N SER A 970 -24.38 54.43 -34.14
CA SER A 970 -25.52 55.37 -34.13
C SER A 970 -26.64 54.81 -35.01
N GLY A 971 -27.87 54.84 -34.54
CA GLY A 971 -29.01 54.22 -35.22
C GLY A 971 -29.41 52.86 -34.65
N GLU A 972 -30.18 52.11 -35.44
CA GLU A 972 -30.67 50.78 -35.07
C GLU A 972 -29.54 49.76 -35.02
N VAL A 973 -29.40 49.08 -33.87
CA VAL A 973 -28.41 48.03 -33.64
C VAL A 973 -29.12 46.81 -33.08
N LYS A 974 -28.79 45.63 -33.60
CA LYS A 974 -29.20 44.33 -33.03
C LYS A 974 -28.36 44.06 -31.79
N VAL A 975 -29.01 43.99 -30.64
CA VAL A 975 -28.34 43.96 -29.33
C VAL A 975 -28.38 42.59 -28.67
N LEU A 976 -29.36 41.76 -29.03
CA LEU A 976 -29.55 40.44 -28.43
C LEU A 976 -30.18 39.49 -29.44
N ARG A 977 -29.72 38.24 -29.46
CA ARG A 977 -30.44 37.13 -30.09
C ARG A 977 -30.97 36.21 -29.02
N PHE A 978 -32.25 35.87 -29.12
CA PHE A 978 -32.87 34.90 -28.22
C PHE A 978 -33.71 33.89 -28.99
N LYS A 979 -33.76 32.67 -28.46
CA LYS A 979 -34.57 31.57 -28.97
C LYS A 979 -35.63 31.24 -27.95
N ILE A 980 -36.86 31.04 -28.40
CA ILE A 980 -37.93 30.48 -27.58
C ILE A 980 -38.30 29.12 -28.17
N ALA A 981 -38.23 28.07 -27.35
CA ALA A 981 -38.64 26.72 -27.70
C ALA A 981 -39.91 26.35 -26.96
N ALA A 982 -40.86 25.72 -27.66
CA ALA A 982 -42.04 25.12 -27.05
C ALA A 982 -41.77 23.66 -26.69
N ASP A 983 -42.24 23.23 -25.53
CA ASP A 983 -42.28 21.80 -25.19
C ASP A 983 -43.10 21.01 -26.23
N SER A 984 -42.84 19.72 -26.36
CA SER A 984 -43.60 18.82 -27.24
C SER A 984 -45.07 18.64 -26.84
N ALA A 985 -45.44 19.00 -25.61
CA ALA A 985 -46.79 18.78 -25.07
C ALA A 985 -47.88 19.59 -25.78
N GLU A 986 -47.63 20.88 -26.08
CA GLU A 986 -48.59 21.78 -26.73
C GLU A 986 -47.87 23.03 -27.26
N ASN A 987 -48.50 23.72 -28.22
CA ASN A 987 -48.04 25.02 -28.72
C ASN A 987 -47.97 26.06 -27.59
N ILE A 988 -46.98 26.95 -27.64
CA ILE A 988 -46.96 28.14 -26.77
C ILE A 988 -47.25 29.39 -27.59
N TYR A 989 -47.82 30.40 -26.93
CA TYR A 989 -47.94 31.75 -27.48
C TYR A 989 -47.19 32.71 -26.56
N TRP A 990 -46.46 33.68 -27.10
CA TRP A 990 -45.84 34.73 -26.28
C TRP A 990 -46.21 36.10 -26.79
N LYS A 991 -46.29 37.08 -25.89
CA LYS A 991 -46.81 38.41 -26.23
C LYS A 991 -46.03 39.58 -25.65
N LYS A 992 -45.29 39.40 -24.55
CA LYS A 992 -44.37 40.42 -24.03
C LYS A 992 -43.05 39.81 -23.62
N ILE A 993 -42.00 40.60 -23.83
CA ILE A 993 -40.66 40.30 -23.36
C ILE A 993 -39.96 41.60 -22.94
N SER A 994 -39.17 41.51 -21.88
CA SER A 994 -38.44 42.64 -21.31
C SER A 994 -36.93 42.40 -21.29
N LEU A 995 -36.19 43.48 -21.46
CA LEU A 995 -34.74 43.53 -21.59
C LEU A 995 -34.17 44.51 -20.58
N LYS A 996 -33.23 44.08 -19.75
CA LYS A 996 -32.39 44.93 -18.94
C LYS A 996 -31.21 45.41 -19.77
N VAL A 997 -30.96 46.72 -19.73
CA VAL A 997 -29.94 47.42 -20.51
C VAL A 997 -29.08 48.26 -19.59
N SER A 998 -27.75 48.10 -19.62
CA SER A 998 -26.82 49.02 -18.95
C SER A 998 -25.91 49.67 -19.98
N MET A 999 -25.87 51.00 -20.01
CA MET A 999 -25.16 51.76 -21.04
C MET A 999 -23.89 52.40 -20.48
N THR A 1000 -22.80 52.34 -21.24
CA THR A 1000 -21.55 53.07 -20.98
C THR A 1000 -21.16 53.84 -22.24
N GLY A 1001 -20.85 55.13 -22.10
CA GLY A 1001 -20.35 55.96 -23.21
C GLY A 1001 -21.29 56.10 -24.42
N ALA A 1002 -22.55 55.72 -24.30
CA ALA A 1002 -23.59 55.83 -25.34
C ALA A 1002 -24.96 56.01 -24.68
N THR A 1003 -25.96 56.50 -25.42
CA THR A 1003 -27.35 56.63 -24.96
C THR A 1003 -28.24 55.75 -25.83
N MET A 1004 -28.97 54.80 -25.21
CA MET A 1004 -30.08 54.14 -25.88
C MET A 1004 -31.26 55.12 -25.94
N SER A 1005 -31.80 55.37 -27.14
CA SER A 1005 -32.97 56.23 -27.30
C SER A 1005 -34.19 55.67 -26.58
N ALA A 1006 -35.12 56.55 -26.19
CA ALA A 1006 -36.44 56.12 -25.73
C ALA A 1006 -37.10 55.23 -26.79
N VAL A 1007 -37.63 54.09 -26.40
CA VAL A 1007 -38.25 53.17 -27.36
C VAL A 1007 -39.63 53.65 -27.79
N THR A 1008 -39.99 53.43 -29.04
CA THR A 1008 -41.30 53.71 -29.61
C THR A 1008 -41.83 52.49 -30.33
N ALA A 1009 -43.09 52.14 -30.07
CA ALA A 1009 -43.83 51.18 -30.87
C ALA A 1009 -44.26 51.82 -32.20
N GLY A 1010 -44.55 51.00 -33.22
CA GLY A 1010 -45.04 51.50 -34.50
C GLY A 1010 -45.81 50.42 -35.26
N PRO A 1011 -47.08 50.66 -35.65
CA PRO A 1011 -47.79 49.75 -36.53
C PRO A 1011 -47.00 49.56 -37.82
N SER A 1012 -46.92 48.31 -38.30
CA SER A 1012 -46.21 47.95 -39.54
C SER A 1012 -44.68 48.21 -39.52
N THR A 1013 -44.02 48.05 -38.37
CA THR A 1013 -42.53 48.02 -38.19
C THR A 1013 -41.78 49.36 -38.28
N THR A 1014 -42.49 50.47 -38.07
CA THR A 1014 -41.93 51.84 -38.14
C THR A 1014 -41.34 52.36 -36.82
N GLY A 1015 -41.54 51.64 -35.71
CA GLY A 1015 -40.95 51.94 -34.40
C GLY A 1015 -39.44 51.69 -34.34
N ASN A 1016 -38.77 52.24 -33.33
CA ASN A 1016 -37.31 52.14 -33.17
C ASN A 1016 -36.85 50.94 -32.31
N ILE A 1017 -37.79 50.12 -31.83
CA ILE A 1017 -37.55 48.78 -31.29
C ILE A 1017 -38.12 47.74 -32.25
N LYS A 1018 -37.34 46.69 -32.53
CA LYS A 1018 -37.74 45.61 -33.44
C LYS A 1018 -37.39 44.25 -32.84
N ILE A 1019 -38.32 43.30 -33.00
CA ILE A 1019 -38.07 41.87 -32.77
C ILE A 1019 -38.29 41.18 -34.11
N THR A 1020 -37.23 40.58 -34.66
CA THR A 1020 -37.24 40.01 -36.01
C THR A 1020 -36.98 38.51 -35.95
N PRO A 1021 -37.95 37.64 -36.29
CA PRO A 1021 -37.69 36.21 -36.41
C PRO A 1021 -36.68 35.98 -37.54
N ILE A 1022 -35.77 35.02 -37.37
CA ILE A 1022 -34.76 34.73 -38.39
C ILE A 1022 -35.44 34.22 -39.67
N GLY A 1023 -35.26 34.96 -40.77
CA GLY A 1023 -35.85 34.64 -42.08
C GLY A 1023 -37.24 35.25 -42.33
N GLU A 1024 -37.80 36.00 -41.38
CA GLU A 1024 -39.08 36.69 -41.52
C GLU A 1024 -38.94 38.22 -41.36
N SER A 1025 -40.05 38.94 -41.58
CA SER A 1025 -40.14 40.37 -41.27
C SER A 1025 -40.32 40.62 -39.77
N ALA A 1026 -39.97 41.81 -39.30
CA ALA A 1026 -40.12 42.18 -37.89
C ALA A 1026 -41.58 42.05 -37.40
N LEU A 1027 -41.74 41.58 -36.17
CA LEU A 1027 -43.04 41.42 -35.53
C LEU A 1027 -43.71 42.79 -35.29
N ASN A 1028 -45.04 42.80 -35.33
CA ASN A 1028 -45.81 44.02 -35.05
C ASN A 1028 -45.90 44.25 -33.53
N ILE A 1029 -45.28 45.34 -33.07
CA ILE A 1029 -45.24 45.75 -31.66
C ILE A 1029 -46.32 46.82 -31.45
N VAL A 1030 -47.32 46.52 -30.61
CA VAL A 1030 -48.44 47.43 -30.31
C VAL A 1030 -48.07 48.46 -29.24
N SER A 1031 -47.17 48.12 -28.33
CA SER A 1031 -46.71 49.00 -27.27
C SER A 1031 -45.28 48.66 -26.86
N ALA A 1032 -44.50 49.68 -26.53
CA ALA A 1032 -43.13 49.54 -26.08
C ALA A 1032 -42.79 50.62 -25.05
N TYR A 1033 -42.05 50.24 -24.02
CA TYR A 1033 -41.70 51.09 -22.90
C TYR A 1033 -40.21 51.00 -22.60
N SER A 1034 -39.61 52.11 -22.18
CA SER A 1034 -38.23 52.15 -21.69
C SER A 1034 -38.11 53.09 -20.50
N SER A 1035 -37.45 52.63 -19.44
CA SER A 1035 -37.39 53.35 -18.17
C SER A 1035 -36.09 53.05 -17.41
N ILE A 1036 -35.81 53.82 -16.36
CA ILE A 1036 -34.68 53.58 -15.44
C ILE A 1036 -35.07 52.75 -14.21
N GLY A 1037 -36.35 52.36 -14.10
CA GLY A 1037 -36.90 51.49 -13.05
C GLY A 1037 -37.54 50.24 -13.66
N THR A 1038 -37.74 49.19 -12.88
CA THR A 1038 -38.22 47.89 -13.38
C THR A 1038 -39.68 47.90 -13.86
N ALA A 1039 -40.54 48.72 -13.25
CA ALA A 1039 -41.95 48.89 -13.63
C ALA A 1039 -42.23 50.33 -14.07
N SER A 1040 -42.58 50.54 -15.34
CA SER A 1040 -43.00 51.85 -15.86
C SER A 1040 -43.56 51.79 -17.29
N SER A 1041 -44.73 52.41 -17.49
CA SER A 1041 -45.33 52.61 -18.82
C SER A 1041 -44.82 53.88 -19.56
N VAL A 1042 -43.55 54.26 -19.36
CA VAL A 1042 -42.95 55.47 -19.95
C VAL A 1042 -41.98 55.15 -21.09
N GLN A 1043 -41.59 56.16 -21.85
CA GLN A 1043 -40.62 56.06 -22.95
C GLN A 1043 -39.47 57.04 -22.70
N VAL A 1044 -38.49 56.59 -21.92
CA VAL A 1044 -37.32 57.37 -21.48
C VAL A 1044 -36.04 56.75 -22.03
N ALA A 1045 -35.10 57.60 -22.45
CA ALA A 1045 -33.78 57.17 -22.93
C ALA A 1045 -32.89 56.68 -21.77
N VAL A 1046 -32.11 55.62 -21.99
CA VAL A 1046 -31.13 55.10 -21.02
C VAL A 1046 -29.76 55.67 -21.35
N LYS A 1047 -29.26 56.59 -20.52
CA LYS A 1047 -28.02 57.34 -20.77
C LYS A 1047 -26.79 56.55 -20.31
N GLY A 1048 -25.61 56.96 -20.80
CA GLY A 1048 -24.33 56.41 -20.34
C GLY A 1048 -24.16 56.55 -18.82
N GLY A 1049 -23.77 55.46 -18.16
CA GLY A 1049 -23.72 55.31 -16.70
C GLY A 1049 -25.02 54.82 -16.06
N GLN A 1050 -26.10 54.63 -16.82
CA GLN A 1050 -27.40 54.18 -16.30
C GLN A 1050 -27.70 52.72 -16.66
N THR A 1051 -28.52 52.09 -15.81
CA THR A 1051 -29.23 50.85 -16.13
C THR A 1051 -30.70 51.18 -16.31
N GLY A 1052 -31.34 50.58 -17.29
CA GLY A 1052 -32.77 50.69 -17.56
C GLY A 1052 -33.37 49.39 -18.06
N TYR A 1053 -34.68 49.42 -18.27
CA TYR A 1053 -35.49 48.28 -18.65
C TYR A 1053 -36.34 48.64 -19.86
N VAL A 1054 -36.46 47.70 -20.79
CA VAL A 1054 -37.15 47.88 -22.07
C VAL A 1054 -38.14 46.75 -22.25
N SER A 1055 -39.42 47.07 -22.43
CA SER A 1055 -40.49 46.08 -22.61
C SER A 1055 -41.12 46.25 -23.99
N ALA A 1056 -41.34 45.15 -24.70
CA ALA A 1056 -42.02 45.13 -26.00
C ALA A 1056 -43.24 44.22 -25.95
N ILE A 1057 -44.40 44.74 -26.36
CA ILE A 1057 -45.68 44.03 -26.38
C ILE A 1057 -46.12 43.85 -27.84
N LEU A 1058 -46.36 42.61 -28.24
CA LEU A 1058 -46.83 42.26 -29.58
C LEU A 1058 -48.31 42.59 -29.76
N ASN A 1059 -48.68 42.96 -30.99
CA ASN A 1059 -50.08 43.21 -31.36
C ASN A 1059 -50.95 41.95 -31.27
N ALA A 1060 -50.39 40.79 -31.59
CA ALA A 1060 -51.01 39.49 -31.41
C ALA A 1060 -49.96 38.52 -30.87
N GLY A 1061 -50.38 37.54 -30.07
CA GLY A 1061 -49.48 36.50 -29.56
C GLY A 1061 -48.75 35.77 -30.68
N ARG A 1062 -47.43 35.62 -30.57
CA ARG A 1062 -46.62 34.83 -31.51
C ARG A 1062 -46.68 33.37 -31.09
N LYS A 1063 -47.24 32.54 -31.97
CA LYS A 1063 -47.28 31.08 -31.81
C LYS A 1063 -45.90 30.48 -32.06
N ILE A 1064 -45.50 29.52 -31.23
CA ILE A 1064 -44.42 28.57 -31.52
C ILE A 1064 -45.00 27.16 -31.45
N THR A 1065 -44.76 26.38 -32.50
CA THR A 1065 -45.37 25.06 -32.64
C THR A 1065 -44.76 24.08 -31.64
N ALA A 1066 -45.57 23.19 -31.06
CA ALA A 1066 -45.12 22.17 -30.10
C ALA A 1066 -43.87 21.42 -30.60
N GLY A 1067 -42.86 21.28 -29.73
CA GLY A 1067 -41.60 20.61 -30.04
C GLY A 1067 -40.67 21.35 -31.02
N THR A 1068 -40.99 22.60 -31.38
CA THR A 1068 -40.17 23.44 -32.26
C THR A 1068 -39.62 24.66 -31.52
N SER A 1069 -38.74 25.41 -32.17
CA SER A 1069 -38.19 26.65 -31.61
C SER A 1069 -38.05 27.72 -32.69
N GLU A 1070 -38.22 28.98 -32.28
CA GLU A 1070 -37.99 30.14 -33.14
C GLU A 1070 -36.90 31.05 -32.53
N GLU A 1071 -36.03 31.57 -33.39
CA GLU A 1071 -34.98 32.54 -33.01
C GLU A 1071 -35.34 33.94 -33.47
N TYR A 1072 -35.01 34.94 -32.63
CA TYR A 1072 -35.33 36.34 -32.85
C TYR A 1072 -34.11 37.23 -32.61
N ASP A 1073 -33.90 38.21 -33.50
CA ASP A 1073 -33.02 39.36 -33.26
C ASP A 1073 -33.81 40.51 -32.64
N LEU A 1074 -33.36 41.01 -31.48
CA LEU A 1074 -33.87 42.23 -30.86
C LEU A 1074 -32.96 43.41 -31.20
N ALA A 1075 -33.55 44.47 -31.76
CA ALA A 1075 -32.85 45.70 -32.11
C ALA A 1075 -33.45 46.93 -31.44
N VAL A 1076 -32.60 47.87 -31.04
CA VAL A 1076 -32.95 49.18 -30.47
C VAL A 1076 -32.01 50.27 -31.02
N ASN A 1077 -32.36 51.54 -30.82
CA ASN A 1077 -31.65 52.68 -31.39
C ASN A 1077 -30.69 53.35 -30.39
N PHE A 1078 -29.50 53.75 -30.85
CA PHE A 1078 -28.47 54.41 -30.06
C PHE A 1078 -28.04 55.77 -30.62
N VAL A 1079 -27.73 56.69 -29.72
CA VAL A 1079 -27.20 58.03 -30.01
C VAL A 1079 -26.09 58.41 -29.01
N ASN A 1080 -25.37 59.50 -29.27
CA ASN A 1080 -24.32 60.03 -28.39
C ASN A 1080 -23.20 59.03 -28.07
N LEU A 1081 -22.73 58.27 -29.07
CA LEU A 1081 -21.60 57.35 -28.92
C LEU A 1081 -20.27 58.12 -28.87
N SER A 1082 -19.33 57.61 -28.08
CA SER A 1082 -17.94 58.04 -28.10
C SER A 1082 -17.28 57.65 -29.43
N GLY A 1083 -16.43 58.54 -29.96
CA GLY A 1083 -15.60 58.26 -31.13
C GLY A 1083 -14.39 57.35 -30.84
N THR A 1084 -14.12 57.04 -29.56
CA THR A 1084 -13.04 56.15 -29.15
C THR A 1084 -13.51 54.70 -29.18
N VAL A 1085 -12.78 53.84 -29.89
CA VAL A 1085 -13.06 52.38 -29.98
C VAL A 1085 -13.07 51.76 -28.57
N GLY A 1086 -14.11 51.01 -28.24
CA GLY A 1086 -14.28 50.34 -26.94
C GLY A 1086 -14.72 51.25 -25.79
N ALA A 1087 -14.85 52.57 -26.02
CA ALA A 1087 -15.31 53.50 -24.98
C ALA A 1087 -16.84 53.56 -24.86
N SER A 1088 -17.57 53.04 -25.86
CA SER A 1088 -19.02 52.91 -25.83
C SER A 1088 -19.42 51.45 -25.89
N TYR A 1089 -20.15 50.98 -24.89
CA TYR A 1089 -20.73 49.64 -24.91
C TYR A 1089 -22.04 49.62 -24.15
N GLY A 1090 -22.91 48.70 -24.56
CA GLY A 1090 -24.12 48.35 -23.83
C GLY A 1090 -24.06 46.91 -23.36
N THR A 1091 -24.65 46.63 -22.20
CA THR A 1091 -24.88 45.26 -21.75
C THR A 1091 -26.38 44.96 -21.72
N PHE A 1092 -26.74 43.77 -22.16
CA PHE A 1092 -28.11 43.39 -22.52
C PHE A 1092 -28.44 42.02 -21.94
N GLN A 1093 -29.58 41.92 -21.27
CA GLN A 1093 -30.00 40.70 -20.57
C GLN A 1093 -31.53 40.61 -20.62
N LEU A 1094 -32.10 39.48 -21.00
CA LEU A 1094 -33.55 39.29 -20.80
C LEU A 1094 -33.86 39.35 -19.32
N HIS A 1095 -34.81 40.20 -18.96
CA HIS A 1095 -35.15 40.47 -17.57
C HIS A 1095 -36.20 39.48 -17.04
N LEU A 1096 -36.14 39.24 -15.73
CA LEU A 1096 -37.19 38.61 -14.95
C LEU A 1096 -37.31 39.42 -13.67
N GLN A 1097 -38.52 39.85 -13.35
CA GLN A 1097 -38.82 40.54 -12.09
C GLN A 1097 -39.77 39.74 -11.20
N GLU A 1098 -40.49 38.79 -11.80
CA GLU A 1098 -41.54 37.99 -11.21
C GLU A 1098 -41.07 37.22 -9.97
N THR A 1099 -41.61 37.59 -8.81
CA THR A 1099 -41.40 36.87 -7.53
C THR A 1099 -42.61 36.06 -7.09
N ASP A 1100 -43.81 36.49 -7.46
CA ASP A 1100 -45.09 35.85 -7.13
C ASP A 1100 -45.77 35.22 -8.37
N ASN A 1101 -46.65 34.24 -8.12
CA ASN A 1101 -47.37 33.54 -9.19
C ASN A 1101 -48.64 34.32 -9.49
N VAL A 1102 -48.91 34.55 -10.77
CA VAL A 1102 -50.11 35.26 -11.20
C VAL A 1102 -51.11 34.22 -11.68
N VAL A 1103 -52.33 34.27 -11.14
CA VAL A 1103 -53.41 33.38 -11.57
C VAL A 1103 -53.63 33.52 -13.08
N SER A 1104 -53.70 32.39 -13.77
CA SER A 1104 -53.93 32.35 -15.22
C SER A 1104 -55.15 33.19 -15.59
N SER A 1105 -54.97 34.15 -16.49
CA SER A 1105 -56.04 35.06 -16.91
C SER A 1105 -55.90 35.44 -18.38
N GLY A 1106 -56.73 36.37 -18.88
CA GLY A 1106 -56.46 36.98 -20.18
C GLY A 1106 -55.14 37.74 -20.15
N TRP A 1107 -54.51 37.95 -21.31
CA TRP A 1107 -53.25 38.68 -21.44
C TRP A 1107 -53.24 40.00 -20.63
N LEU A 1108 -54.32 40.79 -20.75
CA LEU A 1108 -54.42 42.07 -20.05
C LEU A 1108 -54.57 41.86 -18.53
N GLY A 1109 -55.22 40.77 -18.10
CA GLY A 1109 -55.27 40.37 -16.70
C GLY A 1109 -53.88 40.08 -16.16
N VAL A 1110 -53.03 39.35 -16.87
CA VAL A 1110 -51.65 39.10 -16.41
C VAL A 1110 -50.81 40.38 -16.40
N GLU A 1111 -50.98 41.23 -17.41
CA GLU A 1111 -50.28 42.52 -17.52
C GLU A 1111 -50.75 43.55 -16.47
N THR A 1112 -52.01 43.47 -15.99
CA THR A 1112 -52.62 44.48 -15.08
C THR A 1112 -53.02 43.99 -13.70
N ALA A 1113 -53.17 42.67 -13.45
CA ALA A 1113 -53.50 42.09 -12.14
C ALA A 1113 -52.37 42.24 -11.12
N ALA A 1114 -51.21 42.72 -11.57
CA ALA A 1114 -50.18 43.26 -10.70
C ALA A 1114 -50.45 44.74 -10.28
N GLY A 1115 -51.68 45.23 -10.52
CA GLY A 1115 -52.20 46.54 -10.14
C GLY A 1115 -53.65 46.50 -9.64
N GLY A 1116 -54.06 45.42 -8.95
CA GLY A 1116 -55.28 45.45 -8.13
C GLY A 1116 -55.12 46.47 -6.99
N THR A 1117 -56.22 47.12 -6.56
CA THR A 1117 -56.25 48.21 -5.57
C THR A 1117 -55.76 47.82 -4.15
N LEU A 1118 -55.19 46.63 -3.99
CA LEU A 1118 -54.57 46.11 -2.78
C LEU A 1118 -53.41 45.18 -3.18
N MET A 1119 -52.24 45.69 -3.60
CA MET A 1119 -50.89 45.15 -3.31
C MET A 1119 -49.83 46.12 -3.86
N VAL A 1120 -48.84 46.46 -3.03
CA VAL A 1120 -47.66 47.27 -3.36
C VAL A 1120 -46.45 46.33 -3.32
N THR A 1121 -46.30 45.47 -4.32
CA THR A 1121 -45.12 44.61 -4.49
C THR A 1121 -44.51 44.80 -5.87
N ALA A 1122 -43.25 44.40 -6.04
CA ALA A 1122 -42.39 44.71 -7.19
C ALA A 1122 -42.84 44.10 -8.54
N ASP A 1123 -43.94 43.34 -8.57
CA ASP A 1123 -44.41 42.53 -9.70
C ASP A 1123 -45.37 43.25 -10.66
N SER A 1124 -45.57 44.57 -10.53
CA SER A 1124 -46.59 45.37 -11.23
C SER A 1124 -46.59 45.36 -12.77
N GLU A 1125 -45.57 44.77 -13.43
CA GLU A 1125 -45.46 44.65 -14.90
C GLU A 1125 -44.58 43.44 -15.32
N PRO A 1126 -45.11 42.21 -15.45
CA PRO A 1126 -44.31 41.00 -15.72
C PRO A 1126 -43.37 41.15 -16.94
N SER A 1127 -42.15 40.65 -16.81
CA SER A 1127 -41.09 40.77 -17.81
C SER A 1127 -41.28 39.85 -19.01
N PHE A 1128 -41.99 38.74 -18.83
CA PHE A 1128 -42.35 37.85 -19.92
C PHE A 1128 -43.78 37.39 -19.71
N ILE A 1129 -44.60 37.45 -20.76
CA ILE A 1129 -45.95 36.90 -20.70
C ILE A 1129 -46.15 35.99 -21.90
N TRP A 1130 -46.65 34.81 -21.59
CA TRP A 1130 -46.86 33.71 -22.51
C TRP A 1130 -48.14 32.97 -22.17
N SER A 1131 -48.59 32.11 -23.05
CA SER A 1131 -49.73 31.24 -22.86
C SER A 1131 -49.35 29.80 -23.17
N ASP A 1132 -49.84 28.90 -22.33
CA ASP A 1132 -49.69 27.45 -22.48
C ASP A 1132 -50.78 26.83 -23.36
N ASN A 1133 -51.64 27.65 -23.98
CA ASN A 1133 -52.70 27.20 -24.89
C ASN A 1133 -53.59 26.11 -24.24
N SER A 1134 -53.87 26.27 -22.94
CA SER A 1134 -54.70 25.37 -22.15
C SER A 1134 -56.20 25.62 -22.32
N ALA A 1135 -56.60 26.82 -22.74
CA ALA A 1135 -57.99 27.14 -23.01
C ALA A 1135 -58.55 26.35 -24.21
N THR A 1136 -59.85 26.05 -24.19
CA THR A 1136 -60.54 25.37 -25.31
C THR A 1136 -60.51 26.19 -26.60
N THR A 1137 -60.36 27.51 -26.50
CA THR A 1137 -60.18 28.42 -27.62
C THR A 1137 -59.24 29.54 -27.19
N HIS A 1138 -58.07 29.62 -27.82
CA HIS A 1138 -57.04 30.58 -27.48
C HIS A 1138 -57.29 31.96 -28.11
N THR A 1139 -57.30 33.00 -27.29
CA THR A 1139 -57.44 34.41 -27.67
C THR A 1139 -56.69 35.31 -26.68
N ASP A 1140 -56.63 36.61 -26.91
CA ASP A 1140 -56.04 37.54 -25.94
C ASP A 1140 -56.81 37.63 -24.60
N VAL A 1141 -58.04 37.12 -24.54
CA VAL A 1141 -58.89 37.12 -23.34
C VAL A 1141 -59.12 35.73 -22.76
N SER A 1142 -58.55 34.67 -23.34
CA SER A 1142 -58.64 33.32 -22.78
C SER A 1142 -57.84 33.22 -21.49
N LEU A 1143 -58.30 32.40 -20.55
CA LEU A 1143 -57.68 32.26 -19.21
C LEU A 1143 -56.53 31.25 -19.24
N ASP A 1144 -55.57 31.48 -20.13
CA ASP A 1144 -54.41 30.62 -20.34
C ASP A 1144 -53.12 31.43 -20.54
N TRP A 1145 -53.13 32.73 -20.20
CA TRP A 1145 -51.93 33.57 -20.15
C TRP A 1145 -51.30 33.58 -18.76
N ASN A 1146 -49.98 33.59 -18.72
CA ASN A 1146 -49.11 33.34 -17.57
C ASN A 1146 -47.89 34.28 -17.60
N SER A 1147 -47.28 34.49 -16.43
CA SER A 1147 -46.06 35.31 -16.28
C SER A 1147 -44.77 34.51 -16.54
N GLY A 1148 -43.62 35.19 -16.54
CA GLY A 1148 -42.31 34.58 -16.79
C GLY A 1148 -41.76 33.75 -15.63
N ARG A 1149 -42.48 33.66 -14.50
CA ARG A 1149 -42.00 32.99 -13.28
C ARG A 1149 -41.61 31.54 -13.58
N TYR A 1150 -40.39 31.18 -13.19
CA TYR A 1150 -39.79 29.85 -13.41
C TYR A 1150 -39.64 29.39 -14.86
N VAL A 1151 -39.85 30.27 -15.85
CA VAL A 1151 -39.44 30.00 -17.23
C VAL A 1151 -37.93 29.89 -17.26
N LYS A 1152 -37.45 28.72 -17.69
CA LYS A 1152 -36.02 28.39 -17.64
C LYS A 1152 -35.21 29.45 -18.38
N THR A 1153 -34.07 29.82 -17.77
CA THR A 1153 -33.07 30.75 -18.31
C THR A 1153 -33.50 32.23 -18.33
N LEU A 1154 -34.58 32.59 -17.62
CA LEU A 1154 -34.89 33.98 -17.25
C LEU A 1154 -34.50 34.23 -15.77
N PRO A 1155 -33.82 35.35 -15.43
CA PRO A 1155 -33.18 36.27 -16.37
C PRO A 1155 -32.04 35.58 -17.13
N SER A 1156 -31.75 36.02 -18.36
CA SER A 1156 -30.71 35.37 -19.18
C SER A 1156 -29.30 35.68 -18.70
N ASN A 1157 -28.28 35.07 -19.30
CA ASN A 1157 -26.92 35.61 -19.20
C ASN A 1157 -26.84 36.99 -19.87
N GLN A 1158 -25.91 37.83 -19.40
CA GLN A 1158 -25.65 39.15 -19.95
C GLN A 1158 -24.79 39.07 -21.23
N THR A 1159 -25.15 39.85 -22.24
CA THR A 1159 -24.38 40.03 -23.49
C THR A 1159 -23.87 41.46 -23.59
N THR A 1160 -22.63 41.65 -24.08
CA THR A 1160 -22.04 42.99 -24.28
C THR A 1160 -21.90 43.30 -25.76
N VAL A 1161 -22.31 44.50 -26.19
CA VAL A 1161 -22.09 45.02 -27.54
C VAL A 1161 -21.28 46.32 -27.44
N SER A 1162 -20.10 46.33 -28.04
CA SER A 1162 -19.15 47.45 -28.09
C SER A 1162 -19.21 48.18 -29.43
N ASN A 1163 -18.88 49.47 -29.45
CA ASN A 1163 -18.63 50.23 -30.68
C ASN A 1163 -17.38 49.75 -31.45
#